data_AF-A0A564U364-F1
#
_entry.id   AF-A0A564U364-F1
#
_cell.length_a   1.000
_cell.length_b   1.000
_cell.length_c   1.000
_cell.angle_alpha   90.00
_cell.angle_beta   90.00
_cell.angle_gamma   90.00
#
_symmetry.space_group_name_H-M   'P 1'
#
loop_
_entity.id
_entity.type
_entity.pdbx_description
1 polymer ?
#
loop_
_entity_poly.entity_id
_entity_poly.type
_entity_poly.pdbx_seq_one_letter_code
_entity_poly.pdbx_strand_id
1 'polypeptide(L)'
;MKREVEILAPAGSWECLEAAVCAGADAIYIGGSRFGARAHADNLNEERMLEAIDYVHLHGRKLYMTVNTLLKEQELGELVDYLRPYYEQGLDAVIVQDIGAMRLIREAFPDLPLHVSTQATVTQTLSAQLFQRMGAERIVPARELSLEEIKNMKNATGLEIECFVHGALCYCYSGQCLMSSMIGGRSGNRGECAQPCRLPYRVENQKSADLMSLKDLCTIDMIPELVEAGIDSFKIEGRMKHPDYVYTVAQMYRKYTDIYLQKGKKGFHVTKEDKEKLENCYRRRGYCDGYYRKQNGKEMLSLKRPGKETEPKKEKMDYILQERIDGSLNLAEGTVSELTVWLHDRPEMTVTVTGDMVQTAKNQPLAAERIEKQIRKTGNTPFAFEEVYIDVSGNLFLPMQSLNELRRAALSDLEVQITGEYRRHMIWSEIQAEDMSDNKFENSRRNYEFQISVETVEQLKLALAREYVDRIFISDAIAFDETVIDMLEEYRLNMRDKKHESKICLAMPYIFRERAMNIYKVYFEKISQYYEGVLVRNWEALEWMKSKGYKGEILSDYNLYGWNNRAIKELSELGIDQYTSSVELNFRELSELSTGGNLIVYGYQPVMITANCIRRTTEGCLGKDSMLYITDRFGNKFPVKNYCKYCYNIIYNSAPIVLLNQKNEIRSLEPSGIRLNFTLEKEREMEQILESYKNVFLEDKEIPMPDISFTRGHFKRGVK
;
A
#
# COMPACT_ATOMS: atom_id res chain seq x y z
N MET A 1 17.14 -22.90 12.71
CA MET A 1 15.66 -22.85 12.61
C MET A 1 15.25 -23.35 11.24
N LYS A 2 14.21 -24.19 11.13
CA LYS A 2 13.59 -24.46 9.83
C LYS A 2 12.99 -23.14 9.34
N ARG A 3 13.20 -22.80 8.07
CA ARG A 3 12.64 -21.58 7.51
C ARG A 3 11.14 -21.79 7.30
N GLU A 4 10.34 -20.89 7.83
CA GLU A 4 8.89 -20.84 7.60
C GLU A 4 8.59 -19.68 6.64
N VAL A 5 7.58 -19.89 5.79
CA VAL A 5 7.11 -18.90 4.82
C VAL A 5 5.61 -18.84 4.97
N GLU A 6 5.12 -17.63 5.29
CA GLU A 6 3.71 -17.34 5.52
C GLU A 6 2.94 -17.30 4.20
N ILE A 7 1.82 -18.00 4.12
CA ILE A 7 0.83 -17.82 3.05
C ILE A 7 -0.20 -16.80 3.52
N LEU A 8 -0.17 -15.61 2.93
CA LEU A 8 -1.07 -14.51 3.24
C LEU A 8 -2.21 -14.41 2.22
N ALA A 9 -3.40 -14.80 2.64
CA ALA A 9 -4.60 -14.83 1.81
C ALA A 9 -5.47 -13.57 1.98
N PRO A 10 -6.17 -13.11 0.92
CA PRO A 10 -7.13 -12.01 1.02
C PRO A 10 -8.48 -12.50 1.53
N ALA A 11 -9.16 -11.69 2.34
CA ALA A 11 -10.58 -11.84 2.61
C ALA A 11 -11.34 -10.54 2.31
N GLY A 12 -12.42 -10.66 1.52
CA GLY A 12 -13.35 -9.57 1.22
C GLY A 12 -14.77 -9.81 1.71
N SER A 13 -15.02 -10.95 2.35
CA SER A 13 -16.28 -11.38 2.97
C SER A 13 -15.96 -12.47 4.01
N TRP A 14 -16.94 -12.88 4.82
CA TRP A 14 -16.79 -13.96 5.80
C TRP A 14 -16.45 -15.30 5.13
N GLU A 15 -17.12 -15.62 4.02
CA GLU A 15 -16.91 -16.88 3.30
C GLU A 15 -15.50 -16.96 2.69
N CYS A 16 -14.94 -15.82 2.26
CA CYS A 16 -13.56 -15.75 1.80
C CYS A 16 -12.56 -15.97 2.95
N LEU A 17 -12.90 -15.54 4.16
CA LEU A 17 -12.09 -15.74 5.35
C LEU A 17 -12.08 -17.22 5.76
N GLU A 18 -13.25 -17.87 5.83
CA GLU A 18 -13.35 -19.32 6.04
C GLU A 18 -12.59 -20.11 4.97
N ALA A 19 -12.77 -19.73 3.69
CA ALA A 19 -12.06 -20.34 2.57
C ALA A 19 -10.53 -20.22 2.69
N ALA A 20 -10.02 -19.07 3.13
CA ALA A 20 -8.60 -18.86 3.36
C ALA A 20 -8.06 -19.76 4.49
N VAL A 21 -8.78 -19.81 5.62
CA VAL A 21 -8.40 -20.63 6.78
C VAL A 21 -8.42 -22.11 6.42
N CYS A 22 -9.50 -22.61 5.79
CA CYS A 22 -9.60 -24.00 5.34
C CYS A 22 -8.53 -24.38 4.30
N ALA A 23 -8.07 -23.43 3.49
CA ALA A 23 -7.01 -23.67 2.50
C ALA A 23 -5.61 -23.77 3.12
N GLY A 24 -5.46 -23.50 4.42
CA GLY A 24 -4.19 -23.52 5.13
C GLY A 24 -3.38 -22.23 4.96
N ALA A 25 -4.05 -21.08 4.82
CA ALA A 25 -3.39 -19.79 4.95
C ALA A 25 -2.86 -19.60 6.39
N ASP A 26 -1.68 -19.02 6.52
CA ASP A 26 -1.06 -18.74 7.84
C ASP A 26 -1.56 -17.40 8.41
N ALA A 27 -1.89 -16.47 7.50
CA ALA A 27 -2.47 -15.19 7.84
C ALA A 27 -3.49 -14.75 6.79
N ILE A 28 -4.43 -13.90 7.21
CA ILE A 28 -5.48 -13.34 6.38
C ILE A 28 -5.39 -11.83 6.45
N TYR A 29 -5.42 -11.14 5.30
CA TYR A 29 -5.58 -9.68 5.27
C TYR A 29 -6.96 -9.27 4.78
N ILE A 30 -7.55 -8.31 5.51
CA ILE A 30 -8.92 -7.85 5.30
C ILE A 30 -9.02 -6.32 5.48
N GLY A 31 -10.00 -5.70 4.83
CA GLY A 31 -10.35 -4.30 5.07
C GLY A 31 -11.52 -4.18 6.02
N GLY A 32 -11.49 -3.20 6.93
CA GLY A 32 -12.68 -2.83 7.69
C GLY A 32 -13.64 -1.94 6.91
N SER A 33 -14.64 -1.40 7.59
CA SER A 33 -15.65 -0.51 7.02
C SER A 33 -15.06 0.80 6.48
N ARG A 34 -13.88 1.21 6.98
CA ARG A 34 -13.21 2.48 6.65
C ARG A 34 -11.70 2.30 6.47
N PHE A 35 -11.04 3.30 5.88
CA PHE A 35 -9.58 3.47 5.78
C PHE A 35 -8.77 2.38 5.06
N GLY A 36 -9.42 1.35 4.51
CA GLY A 36 -8.80 0.33 3.67
C GLY A 36 -8.98 0.61 2.17
N ALA A 37 -7.98 0.29 1.36
CA ALA A 37 -8.13 0.36 -0.10
C ALA A 37 -9.17 -0.68 -0.59
N ARG A 38 -9.91 -0.45 -1.70
CA ARG A 38 -11.06 -1.25 -2.20
C ARG A 38 -12.38 -0.94 -1.47
N ALA A 39 -12.85 0.31 -1.59
CA ALA A 39 -14.12 0.79 -1.01
C ALA A 39 -15.40 0.04 -1.47
N HIS A 40 -15.29 -0.86 -2.47
CA HIS A 40 -16.40 -1.63 -3.02
C HIS A 40 -16.31 -3.13 -2.74
N ALA A 41 -15.40 -3.57 -1.87
CA ALA A 41 -15.45 -4.93 -1.34
C ALA A 41 -16.53 -5.02 -0.24
N ASP A 42 -17.11 -6.20 -0.04
CA ASP A 42 -18.13 -6.48 0.98
C ASP A 42 -17.49 -6.59 2.38
N ASN A 43 -16.71 -5.57 2.76
CA ASN A 43 -15.95 -5.53 4.01
C ASN A 43 -16.88 -5.75 5.21
N LEU A 44 -16.35 -6.45 6.22
CA LEU A 44 -17.08 -6.74 7.46
C LEU A 44 -17.37 -5.44 8.24
N ASN A 45 -18.51 -5.43 8.94
CA ASN A 45 -18.78 -4.42 9.97
C ASN A 45 -17.94 -4.70 11.22
N GLU A 46 -18.01 -3.81 12.21
CA GLU A 46 -17.20 -3.92 13.44
C GLU A 46 -17.43 -5.24 14.18
N GLU A 47 -18.69 -5.57 14.49
CA GLU A 47 -19.06 -6.83 15.19
C GLU A 47 -18.50 -8.06 14.48
N ARG A 48 -18.70 -8.17 13.16
CA ARG A 48 -18.19 -9.29 12.36
C ARG A 48 -16.67 -9.31 12.25
N MET A 49 -16.02 -8.16 12.30
CA MET A 49 -14.55 -8.10 12.31
C MET A 49 -13.98 -8.59 13.65
N LEU A 50 -14.65 -8.29 14.78
CA LEU A 50 -14.26 -8.84 16.08
C LEU A 50 -14.42 -10.36 16.11
N GLU A 51 -15.54 -10.89 15.60
CA GLU A 51 -15.74 -12.34 15.40
C GLU A 51 -14.67 -12.94 14.48
N ALA A 52 -14.27 -12.23 13.42
CA ALA A 52 -13.26 -12.70 12.48
C ALA A 52 -11.87 -12.80 13.12
N ILE A 53 -11.50 -11.87 14.00
CA ILE A 53 -10.24 -11.94 14.75
C ILE A 53 -10.24 -13.21 15.60
N ASP A 54 -11.31 -13.43 16.37
CA ASP A 54 -11.44 -14.63 17.22
C ASP A 54 -11.42 -15.92 16.42
N TYR A 55 -12.18 -15.99 15.33
CA TYR A 55 -12.21 -17.16 14.46
C TYR A 55 -10.81 -17.49 13.91
N VAL A 56 -10.06 -16.49 13.45
CA VAL A 56 -8.72 -16.68 12.90
C VAL A 56 -7.73 -17.14 13.99
N HIS A 57 -7.81 -16.57 15.19
CA HIS A 57 -6.98 -16.98 16.34
C HIS A 57 -7.32 -18.38 16.86
N LEU A 58 -8.60 -18.76 16.84
CA LEU A 58 -9.04 -20.12 17.21
C LEU A 58 -8.34 -21.18 16.35
N HIS A 59 -8.09 -20.87 15.08
CA HIS A 59 -7.40 -21.74 14.14
C HIS A 59 -5.86 -21.53 14.12
N GLY A 60 -5.31 -20.79 15.10
CA GLY A 60 -3.89 -20.52 15.24
C GLY A 60 -3.30 -19.66 14.12
N ARG A 61 -4.12 -18.84 13.45
CA ARG A 61 -3.76 -17.99 12.32
C ARG A 61 -3.72 -16.52 12.73
N LYS A 62 -3.22 -15.65 11.86
CA LYS A 62 -3.15 -14.20 12.11
C LYS A 62 -4.09 -13.39 11.22
N LEU A 63 -4.58 -12.26 11.71
CA LEU A 63 -5.42 -11.33 10.96
C LEU A 63 -4.74 -9.96 10.83
N TYR A 64 -4.53 -9.51 9.58
CA TYR A 64 -3.94 -8.22 9.25
C TYR A 64 -5.00 -7.27 8.68
N MET A 65 -5.16 -6.09 9.29
CA MET A 65 -6.15 -5.12 8.82
C MET A 65 -5.53 -4.09 7.90
N THR A 66 -6.17 -3.82 6.77
CA THR A 66 -5.74 -2.75 5.86
C THR A 66 -6.21 -1.37 6.32
N VAL A 67 -5.25 -0.49 6.59
CA VAL A 67 -5.40 0.95 6.90
C VAL A 67 -4.55 1.75 5.88
N ASN A 68 -4.61 1.31 4.63
CA ASN A 68 -3.68 1.72 3.58
C ASN A 68 -4.29 2.75 2.62
N THR A 69 -5.15 3.65 3.09
CA THR A 69 -5.53 4.86 2.34
C THR A 69 -4.78 6.07 2.87
N LEU A 70 -4.58 7.09 2.04
CA LEU A 70 -4.14 8.41 2.50
C LEU A 70 -5.31 9.07 3.25
N LEU A 71 -5.06 9.60 4.45
CA LEU A 71 -6.11 10.13 5.33
C LEU A 71 -6.10 11.65 5.34
N LYS A 72 -7.28 12.25 5.13
CA LYS A 72 -7.49 13.70 5.33
C LYS A 72 -7.40 14.03 6.82
N GLU A 73 -7.20 15.30 7.16
CA GLU A 73 -7.05 15.74 8.55
C GLU A 73 -8.19 15.28 9.45
N GLN A 74 -9.44 15.51 9.04
CA GLN A 74 -10.61 15.07 9.82
C GLN A 74 -10.67 13.55 9.99
N GLU A 75 -10.35 12.80 8.93
CA GLU A 75 -10.38 11.33 8.92
C GLU A 75 -9.31 10.74 9.85
N LEU A 76 -8.14 11.37 9.94
CA LEU A 76 -7.07 10.95 10.84
C LEU A 76 -7.49 11.08 12.31
N GLY A 77 -8.29 12.11 12.64
CA GLY A 77 -8.81 12.32 14.00
C GLY A 77 -9.67 11.17 14.52
N GLU A 78 -10.29 10.41 13.63
CA GLU A 78 -11.17 9.29 13.97
C GLU A 78 -10.44 7.93 14.02
N LEU A 79 -9.17 7.88 13.62
CA LEU A 79 -8.45 6.62 13.39
C LEU A 79 -8.23 5.82 14.69
N VAL A 80 -7.91 6.50 15.79
CA VAL A 80 -7.62 5.83 17.08
C VAL A 80 -8.88 5.15 17.61
N ASP A 81 -10.00 5.86 17.66
CA ASP A 81 -11.27 5.30 18.13
C ASP A 81 -11.75 4.16 17.24
N TYR A 82 -11.52 4.27 15.93
CA TYR A 82 -11.83 3.21 14.99
C TYR A 82 -10.98 1.94 15.20
N LEU A 83 -9.68 2.07 15.49
CA LEU A 83 -8.79 0.90 15.65
C LEU A 83 -8.83 0.26 17.03
N ARG A 84 -9.22 1.02 18.07
CA ARG A 84 -9.27 0.56 19.46
C ARG A 84 -9.97 -0.79 19.66
N PRO A 85 -11.22 -1.01 19.21
CA PRO A 85 -11.89 -2.29 19.46
C PRO A 85 -11.13 -3.47 18.84
N TYR A 86 -10.58 -3.30 17.63
CA TYR A 86 -9.80 -4.35 16.98
C TYR A 86 -8.46 -4.60 17.67
N TYR A 87 -7.80 -3.53 18.15
CA TYR A 87 -6.58 -3.63 18.93
C TYR A 87 -6.81 -4.46 20.20
N GLU A 88 -7.84 -4.13 20.98
CA GLU A 88 -8.19 -4.80 22.23
C GLU A 88 -8.61 -6.27 22.00
N GLN A 89 -9.29 -6.54 20.88
CA GLN A 89 -9.63 -7.89 20.45
C GLN A 89 -8.39 -8.73 20.11
N GLY A 90 -7.26 -8.10 19.76
CA GLY A 90 -6.01 -8.79 19.47
C GLY A 90 -5.54 -8.74 18.02
N LEU A 91 -5.99 -7.76 17.23
CA LEU A 91 -5.56 -7.55 15.84
C LEU A 91 -4.03 -7.69 15.65
N ASP A 92 -3.56 -8.59 14.78
CA ASP A 92 -2.14 -8.95 14.72
C ASP A 92 -1.25 -7.89 14.05
N ALA A 93 -1.76 -7.16 13.07
CA ALA A 93 -1.02 -6.08 12.41
C ALA A 93 -1.94 -5.15 11.60
N VAL A 94 -1.42 -3.96 11.27
CA VAL A 94 -2.03 -3.07 10.27
C VAL A 94 -1.14 -2.88 9.05
N ILE A 95 -1.74 -2.90 7.87
CA ILE A 95 -1.08 -2.57 6.60
C ILE A 95 -1.37 -1.10 6.28
N VAL A 96 -0.36 -0.24 6.31
CA VAL A 96 -0.50 1.23 6.31
C VAL A 96 0.44 1.89 5.29
N GLN A 97 0.05 3.05 4.74
CA GLN A 97 0.91 3.86 3.83
C GLN A 97 1.10 5.31 4.28
N ASP A 98 0.12 5.89 4.97
CA ASP A 98 0.12 7.31 5.34
C ASP A 98 1.06 7.50 6.54
N ILE A 99 2.11 8.30 6.37
CA ILE A 99 3.14 8.46 7.41
C ILE A 99 2.60 9.14 8.68
N GLY A 100 1.55 9.97 8.55
CA GLY A 100 0.86 10.55 9.70
C GLY A 100 0.03 9.51 10.45
N ALA A 101 -0.63 8.61 9.71
CA ALA A 101 -1.32 7.45 10.30
C ALA A 101 -0.34 6.47 10.96
N MET A 102 0.80 6.18 10.33
CA MET A 102 1.85 5.32 10.91
C MET A 102 2.31 5.86 12.26
N ARG A 103 2.63 7.16 12.33
CA ARG A 103 3.02 7.82 13.56
C ARG A 103 1.93 7.71 14.64
N LEU A 104 0.69 8.06 14.29
CA LEU A 104 -0.45 8.01 15.22
C LEU A 104 -0.70 6.60 15.76
N ILE A 105 -0.66 5.58 14.90
CA ILE A 105 -0.88 4.20 15.31
C ILE A 105 0.23 3.74 16.24
N ARG A 106 1.50 4.05 15.93
CA ARG A 106 2.64 3.68 16.80
C ARG A 106 2.54 4.32 18.18
N GLU A 107 2.10 5.58 18.24
CA GLU A 107 1.89 6.28 19.49
C GLU A 107 0.73 5.63 20.29
N ALA A 108 -0.42 5.42 19.64
CA ALA A 108 -1.65 4.91 20.27
C ALA A 108 -1.63 3.42 20.61
N PHE A 109 -0.92 2.63 19.82
CA PHE A 109 -0.93 1.17 19.85
C PHE A 109 0.50 0.64 19.71
N PRO A 110 1.37 0.84 20.72
CA PRO A 110 2.80 0.50 20.64
C PRO A 110 3.05 -0.99 20.37
N ASP A 111 2.13 -1.86 20.80
CA ASP A 111 2.20 -3.32 20.61
C ASP A 111 1.46 -3.79 19.34
N LEU A 112 1.11 -2.90 18.42
CA LEU A 112 0.47 -3.24 17.14
C LEU A 112 1.47 -3.14 15.98
N PRO A 113 1.93 -4.28 15.43
CA PRO A 113 2.86 -4.32 14.31
C PRO A 113 2.41 -3.49 13.10
N LEU A 114 3.35 -2.72 12.56
CA LEU A 114 3.15 -1.90 11.37
C LEU A 114 3.75 -2.58 10.13
N HIS A 115 2.90 -2.90 9.16
CA HIS A 115 3.30 -3.41 7.86
C HIS A 115 3.19 -2.30 6.81
N VAL A 116 4.29 -1.93 6.16
CA VAL A 116 4.28 -0.89 5.13
C VAL A 116 3.66 -1.42 3.85
N SER A 117 2.58 -0.78 3.43
CA SER A 117 1.88 -1.08 2.18
C SER A 117 2.75 -0.81 0.96
N THR A 118 2.56 -1.61 -0.09
CA THR A 118 3.15 -1.39 -1.42
C THR A 118 2.86 0.00 -1.99
N GLN A 119 1.81 0.68 -1.49
CA GLN A 119 1.49 2.05 -1.88
C GLN A 119 2.47 3.11 -1.37
N ALA A 120 3.32 2.80 -0.38
CA ALA A 120 4.41 3.69 0.03
C ALA A 120 5.58 3.74 -0.99
N THR A 121 5.51 2.94 -2.07
CA THR A 121 6.49 2.92 -3.16
C THR A 121 7.92 2.59 -2.71
N VAL A 122 8.10 1.66 -1.76
CA VAL A 122 9.44 1.24 -1.30
C VAL A 122 10.14 0.44 -2.40
N THR A 123 11.24 1.00 -2.93
CA THR A 123 12.01 0.45 -4.07
C THR A 123 13.49 0.16 -3.77
N GLN A 124 14.01 0.55 -2.59
CA GLN A 124 15.40 0.30 -2.19
C GLN A 124 15.55 0.04 -0.69
N THR A 125 16.73 -0.44 -0.31
CA THR A 125 17.16 -0.61 1.08
C THR A 125 17.06 0.68 1.90
N LEU A 126 17.40 1.85 1.34
CA LEU A 126 17.40 3.11 2.09
C LEU A 126 16.01 3.50 2.59
N SER A 127 14.99 3.38 1.75
CA SER A 127 13.60 3.65 2.15
C SER A 127 13.07 2.57 3.11
N ALA A 128 13.45 1.30 2.93
CA ALA A 128 13.12 0.25 3.89
C ALA A 128 13.71 0.55 5.29
N GLN A 129 14.97 1.01 5.37
CA GLN A 129 15.61 1.42 6.62
C GLN A 129 14.93 2.65 7.25
N LEU A 130 14.47 3.61 6.43
CA LEU A 130 13.69 4.73 6.92
C LEU A 130 12.42 4.23 7.63
N PHE A 131 11.62 3.39 6.96
CA PHE A 131 10.40 2.86 7.55
C PHE A 131 10.66 1.97 8.77
N GLN A 132 11.78 1.24 8.80
CA GLN A 132 12.22 0.52 10.00
C GLN A 132 12.44 1.45 11.20
N ARG A 133 13.08 2.61 11.00
CA ARG A 133 13.24 3.62 12.06
C ARG A 133 11.90 4.27 12.46
N MET A 134 10.92 4.26 11.56
CA MET A 134 9.55 4.69 11.85
C MET A 134 8.73 3.59 12.57
N GLY A 135 9.30 2.42 12.86
CA GLY A 135 8.64 1.34 13.60
C GLY A 135 7.98 0.26 12.74
N ALA A 136 8.28 0.21 11.44
CA ALA A 136 7.81 -0.87 10.59
C ALA A 136 8.54 -2.19 10.90
N GLU A 137 7.78 -3.28 11.03
CA GLU A 137 8.32 -4.65 11.19
C GLU A 137 8.37 -5.41 9.87
N ARG A 138 7.50 -5.03 8.93
CA ARG A 138 7.35 -5.68 7.62
C ARG A 138 7.21 -4.66 6.50
N ILE A 139 7.84 -4.94 5.37
CA ILE A 139 7.73 -4.15 4.14
C ILE A 139 7.05 -4.98 3.05
N VAL A 140 6.03 -4.40 2.43
CA VAL A 140 5.50 -4.85 1.14
C VAL A 140 6.14 -3.97 0.06
N PRO A 141 7.23 -4.39 -0.62
CA PRO A 141 7.90 -3.53 -1.59
C PRO A 141 7.02 -3.21 -2.80
N ALA A 142 7.46 -2.22 -3.58
CA ALA A 142 6.88 -1.95 -4.89
C ALA A 142 6.97 -3.20 -5.79
N ARG A 143 5.91 -3.48 -6.55
CA ARG A 143 5.79 -4.72 -7.35
C ARG A 143 6.74 -4.77 -8.55
N GLU A 144 7.44 -3.68 -8.83
CA GLU A 144 8.33 -3.49 -9.98
C GLU A 144 9.80 -3.89 -9.70
N LEU A 145 10.09 -4.48 -8.54
CA LEU A 145 11.43 -4.94 -8.16
C LEU A 145 11.77 -6.34 -8.69
N SER A 146 13.05 -6.56 -8.94
CA SER A 146 13.62 -7.88 -9.20
C SER A 146 13.86 -8.66 -7.90
N LEU A 147 14.04 -9.98 -8.00
CA LEU A 147 14.40 -10.79 -6.83
C LEU A 147 15.75 -10.42 -6.22
N GLU A 148 16.69 -9.96 -7.04
CA GLU A 148 18.00 -9.52 -6.57
C GLU A 148 17.88 -8.26 -5.70
N GLU A 149 17.09 -7.27 -6.12
CA GLU A 149 16.82 -6.07 -5.33
C GLU A 149 16.10 -6.39 -4.01
N ILE A 150 15.13 -7.30 -4.05
CA ILE A 150 14.42 -7.77 -2.86
C ILE A 150 15.38 -8.48 -1.89
N LYS A 151 16.24 -9.35 -2.40
CA LYS A 151 17.26 -10.05 -1.61
C LYS A 151 18.24 -9.08 -0.96
N ASN A 152 18.69 -8.07 -1.71
CA ASN A 152 19.58 -7.04 -1.18
C ASN A 152 18.90 -6.23 -0.06
N MET A 153 17.61 -5.91 -0.22
CA MET A 153 16.82 -5.24 0.82
C MET A 153 16.69 -6.11 2.08
N LYS A 154 16.33 -7.39 1.95
CA LYS A 154 16.21 -8.33 3.09
C LYS A 154 17.53 -8.45 3.83
N ASN A 155 18.63 -8.72 3.11
CA ASN A 155 19.95 -8.94 3.71
C ASN A 155 20.46 -7.71 4.46
N ALA A 156 20.16 -6.51 3.98
CA ALA A 156 20.66 -5.27 4.56
C ALA A 156 19.83 -4.74 5.75
N THR A 157 18.57 -5.17 5.88
CA THR A 157 17.64 -4.63 6.90
C THR A 157 17.22 -5.65 7.95
N GLY A 158 17.16 -6.94 7.58
CA GLY A 158 16.59 -8.00 8.41
C GLY A 158 15.05 -7.95 8.53
N LEU A 159 14.39 -6.90 8.02
CA LEU A 159 12.93 -6.74 8.05
C LEU A 159 12.21 -7.92 7.41
N GLU A 160 10.98 -8.19 7.84
CA GLU A 160 10.12 -9.11 7.10
C GLU A 160 9.76 -8.53 5.73
N ILE A 161 9.82 -9.35 4.70
CA ILE A 161 9.48 -9.00 3.33
C ILE A 161 8.27 -9.80 2.87
N GLU A 162 7.22 -9.07 2.50
CA GLU A 162 5.96 -9.61 2.00
C GLU A 162 5.81 -9.28 0.51
N CYS A 163 5.77 -10.29 -0.35
CA CYS A 163 5.74 -10.09 -1.79
C CYS A 163 4.47 -10.67 -2.41
N PHE A 164 3.90 -9.97 -3.38
CA PHE A 164 2.78 -10.49 -4.16
C PHE A 164 3.26 -11.69 -4.99
N VAL A 165 2.54 -12.80 -4.94
CA VAL A 165 2.88 -14.03 -5.71
C VAL A 165 1.80 -14.40 -6.72
N HIS A 166 0.59 -13.88 -6.56
CA HIS A 166 -0.52 -14.24 -7.42
C HIS A 166 -1.57 -13.12 -7.53
N GLY A 167 -2.23 -13.02 -8.69
CA GLY A 167 -3.35 -12.11 -8.92
C GLY A 167 -2.99 -10.84 -9.70
N ALA A 168 -3.88 -9.85 -9.72
CA ALA A 168 -3.79 -8.74 -10.66
C ALA A 168 -2.60 -7.79 -10.39
N LEU A 169 -1.85 -7.43 -11.43
CA LEU A 169 -0.75 -6.44 -11.35
C LEU A 169 -1.21 -4.99 -11.64
N CYS A 170 -0.58 -4.02 -10.97
CA CYS A 170 -0.73 -2.61 -11.28
C CYS A 170 0.22 -2.21 -12.43
N TYR A 171 -0.23 -1.37 -13.36
CA TYR A 171 0.61 -0.87 -14.45
C TYR A 171 1.54 0.28 -14.02
N CYS A 172 1.07 1.08 -13.06
CA CYS A 172 1.81 2.18 -12.48
C CYS A 172 2.61 1.66 -11.28
N TYR A 173 3.77 2.27 -11.03
CA TYR A 173 4.47 2.11 -9.76
C TYR A 173 3.47 2.30 -8.62
N SER A 174 3.51 1.36 -7.67
CA SER A 174 2.50 1.25 -6.63
C SER A 174 2.44 2.55 -5.80
N GLY A 175 1.24 3.11 -5.65
CA GLY A 175 1.03 4.40 -4.97
C GLY A 175 1.32 5.66 -5.79
N GLN A 176 1.72 5.57 -7.07
CA GLN A 176 2.10 6.74 -7.89
C GLN A 176 1.12 7.05 -9.03
N CYS A 177 -0.15 6.65 -8.88
CA CYS A 177 -1.18 6.76 -9.92
C CYS A 177 -2.28 7.76 -9.54
N LEU A 178 -2.36 8.87 -10.28
CA LEU A 178 -3.41 9.89 -10.16
C LEU A 178 -4.41 9.85 -11.32
N MET A 179 -4.24 8.95 -12.30
CA MET A 179 -5.07 8.97 -13.50
C MET A 179 -6.55 8.69 -13.23
N SER A 180 -6.86 7.81 -12.27
CA SER A 180 -8.25 7.51 -11.90
C SER A 180 -8.94 8.72 -11.26
N SER A 181 -8.24 9.44 -10.37
CA SER A 181 -8.80 10.63 -9.75
C SER A 181 -8.89 11.79 -10.73
N MET A 182 -7.83 12.07 -11.50
CA MET A 182 -7.83 13.19 -12.45
C MET A 182 -8.88 13.05 -13.55
N ILE A 183 -9.24 11.82 -13.95
CA ILE A 183 -10.31 11.58 -14.92
C ILE A 183 -11.71 11.64 -14.28
N GLY A 184 -11.90 11.10 -13.07
CA GLY A 184 -13.23 10.81 -12.53
C GLY A 184 -13.45 11.00 -11.03
N GLY A 185 -12.53 11.64 -10.31
CA GLY A 185 -12.62 11.93 -8.87
C GLY A 185 -12.39 10.73 -7.94
N ARG A 186 -12.13 9.55 -8.49
CA ARG A 186 -11.94 8.29 -7.74
C ARG A 186 -10.46 8.01 -7.51
N SER A 187 -9.93 8.30 -6.31
CA SER A 187 -8.49 8.12 -6.04
C SER A 187 -8.11 6.65 -5.94
N GLY A 188 -7.09 6.27 -6.72
CA GLY A 188 -6.49 4.94 -6.61
C GLY A 188 -5.74 4.77 -5.29
N ASN A 189 -5.17 5.85 -4.77
CA ASN A 189 -4.44 5.87 -3.50
C ASN A 189 -5.36 5.80 -2.27
N ARG A 190 -6.66 6.05 -2.46
CA ARG A 190 -7.72 5.86 -1.45
C ARG A 190 -8.62 4.65 -1.73
N GLY A 191 -8.18 3.76 -2.63
CA GLY A 191 -8.89 2.49 -2.85
C GLY A 191 -10.09 2.54 -3.78
N GLU A 192 -10.36 3.65 -4.45
CA GLU A 192 -11.50 3.80 -5.35
C GLU A 192 -11.16 3.60 -6.84
N CYS A 193 -9.94 3.16 -7.16
CA CYS A 193 -9.42 3.05 -8.54
C CYS A 193 -10.44 2.48 -9.55
N ALA A 194 -10.79 3.28 -10.57
CA ALA A 194 -11.70 2.90 -11.66
C ALA A 194 -11.02 2.07 -12.77
N GLN A 195 -9.77 1.66 -12.56
CA GLN A 195 -8.95 0.85 -13.47
C GLN A 195 -8.80 1.44 -14.90
N PRO A 196 -8.46 2.74 -15.07
CA PRO A 196 -8.32 3.34 -16.41
C PRO A 196 -7.26 2.63 -17.28
N CYS A 197 -6.19 2.10 -16.67
CA CYS A 197 -5.17 1.31 -17.37
C CYS A 197 -5.69 0.02 -18.04
N ARG A 198 -6.91 -0.43 -17.69
CA ARG A 198 -7.55 -1.63 -18.25
C ARG A 198 -8.44 -1.33 -19.45
N LEU A 199 -8.54 -0.06 -19.84
CA LEU A 199 -9.30 0.40 -21.00
C LEU A 199 -8.42 0.46 -22.26
N PRO A 200 -9.03 0.44 -23.45
CA PRO A 200 -8.30 0.58 -24.71
C PRO A 200 -7.88 2.03 -24.95
N TYR A 201 -6.68 2.19 -25.51
CA TYR A 201 -6.10 3.47 -25.93
C TYR A 201 -5.55 3.34 -27.35
N ARG A 202 -5.41 4.46 -28.05
CA ARG A 202 -4.78 4.55 -29.36
C ARG A 202 -3.45 5.29 -29.25
N VAL A 203 -2.36 4.69 -29.72
CA VAL A 203 -1.09 5.42 -29.93
C VAL A 203 -1.18 6.15 -31.26
N GLU A 204 -1.07 7.47 -31.25
CA GLU A 204 -1.10 8.30 -32.47
C GLU A 204 -2.25 7.91 -33.44
N ASN A 205 -1.90 7.49 -34.66
CA ASN A 205 -2.82 7.07 -35.72
C ASN A 205 -2.98 5.54 -35.82
N GLN A 206 -2.52 4.78 -34.81
CA GLN A 206 -2.60 3.31 -34.82
C GLN A 206 -4.01 2.80 -34.46
N LYS A 207 -4.22 1.48 -34.44
CA LYS A 207 -5.47 0.89 -33.94
C LYS A 207 -5.50 0.93 -32.41
N SER A 208 -6.71 0.98 -31.84
CA SER A 208 -6.89 0.92 -30.40
C SER A 208 -6.44 -0.43 -29.84
N ALA A 209 -5.74 -0.43 -28.71
CA ALA A 209 -5.28 -1.61 -27.98
C ALA A 209 -5.26 -1.36 -26.47
N ASP A 210 -5.22 -2.43 -25.67
CA ASP A 210 -5.14 -2.33 -24.20
C ASP A 210 -3.66 -2.15 -23.76
N LEU A 211 -3.10 -0.98 -24.07
CA LEU A 211 -1.67 -0.66 -23.96
C LEU A 211 -1.09 -0.81 -22.55
N MET A 212 -1.93 -0.62 -21.54
CA MET A 212 -1.55 -0.54 -20.13
C MET A 212 -2.10 -1.71 -19.30
N SER A 213 -2.67 -2.73 -19.96
CA SER A 213 -3.29 -3.85 -19.25
C SER A 213 -2.30 -5.00 -19.06
N LEU A 214 -1.71 -5.10 -17.88
CA LEU A 214 -0.88 -6.24 -17.50
C LEU A 214 -1.65 -7.56 -17.44
N LYS A 215 -0.95 -8.66 -17.68
CA LYS A 215 -1.38 -10.00 -17.29
C LYS A 215 -1.42 -10.11 -15.77
N ASP A 216 -2.07 -11.16 -15.28
CA ASP A 216 -2.06 -11.45 -13.84
C ASP A 216 -0.74 -12.11 -13.47
N LEU A 217 -0.28 -11.89 -12.23
CA LEU A 217 0.89 -12.51 -11.66
C LEU A 217 0.58 -13.98 -11.34
N CYS A 218 1.48 -14.88 -11.69
CA CYS A 218 1.50 -16.24 -11.15
C CYS A 218 2.95 -16.72 -11.03
N THR A 219 3.43 -16.91 -9.82
CA THR A 219 4.82 -17.27 -9.54
C THR A 219 4.95 -18.64 -8.87
N ILE A 220 3.95 -19.51 -9.05
CA ILE A 220 3.94 -20.84 -8.41
C ILE A 220 5.20 -21.65 -8.76
N ASP A 221 5.69 -21.57 -10.00
CA ASP A 221 6.93 -22.21 -10.45
C ASP A 221 8.21 -21.59 -9.87
N MET A 222 8.10 -20.40 -9.27
CA MET A 222 9.22 -19.63 -8.75
C MET A 222 9.34 -19.70 -7.22
N ILE A 223 8.53 -20.52 -6.54
CA ILE A 223 8.59 -20.67 -5.08
C ILE A 223 10.04 -20.90 -4.59
N PRO A 224 10.86 -21.78 -5.19
CA PRO A 224 12.25 -21.94 -4.77
C PRO A 224 13.04 -20.64 -4.77
N GLU A 225 12.98 -19.87 -5.86
CA GLU A 225 13.69 -18.59 -5.97
C GLU A 225 13.14 -17.50 -5.04
N LEU A 226 11.82 -17.48 -4.83
CA LEU A 226 11.18 -16.54 -3.91
C LEU A 226 11.64 -16.79 -2.46
N VAL A 227 11.63 -18.05 -2.03
CA VAL A 227 12.17 -18.41 -0.70
C VAL A 227 13.68 -18.12 -0.66
N GLU A 228 14.47 -18.56 -1.63
CA GLU A 228 15.93 -18.28 -1.65
C GLU A 228 16.27 -16.79 -1.65
N ALA A 229 15.39 -15.91 -2.16
CA ALA A 229 15.55 -14.46 -2.12
C ALA A 229 15.31 -13.83 -0.74
N GLY A 230 14.81 -14.57 0.24
CA GLY A 230 14.57 -14.02 1.58
C GLY A 230 13.15 -13.51 1.82
N ILE A 231 12.19 -13.82 0.94
CA ILE A 231 10.78 -13.45 1.14
C ILE A 231 10.20 -14.29 2.29
N ASP A 232 9.51 -13.62 3.21
CA ASP A 232 8.94 -14.19 4.44
C ASP A 232 7.43 -14.46 4.29
N SER A 233 6.73 -13.62 3.52
CA SER A 233 5.28 -13.77 3.29
C SER A 233 4.91 -13.72 1.80
N PHE A 234 4.12 -14.71 1.37
CA PHE A 234 3.56 -14.85 0.04
C PHE A 234 2.14 -14.28 0.01
N LYS A 235 2.02 -13.05 -0.49
CA LYS A 235 0.76 -12.34 -0.57
C LYS A 235 -0.02 -12.67 -1.83
N ILE A 236 -1.27 -13.08 -1.66
CA ILE A 236 -2.21 -13.32 -2.75
C ILE A 236 -3.09 -12.08 -2.96
N GLU A 237 -3.11 -11.50 -4.17
CA GLU A 237 -4.03 -10.41 -4.52
C GLU A 237 -5.41 -10.99 -4.88
N GLY A 238 -6.46 -10.58 -4.16
CA GLY A 238 -7.78 -11.11 -4.45
C GLY A 238 -8.93 -10.64 -3.57
N ARG A 239 -8.86 -9.48 -2.92
CA ARG A 239 -9.89 -9.06 -1.95
C ARG A 239 -11.30 -8.87 -2.53
N MET A 240 -11.45 -8.82 -3.86
CA MET A 240 -12.75 -8.76 -4.55
C MET A 240 -13.06 -10.07 -5.31
N LYS A 241 -12.38 -11.16 -4.95
CA LYS A 241 -12.54 -12.48 -5.59
C LYS A 241 -13.49 -13.33 -4.76
N HIS A 242 -14.03 -14.37 -5.41
CA HIS A 242 -14.93 -15.33 -4.79
C HIS A 242 -14.15 -16.30 -3.87
N PRO A 243 -14.79 -16.90 -2.85
CA PRO A 243 -14.17 -17.88 -1.96
C PRO A 243 -13.39 -18.99 -2.66
N ASP A 244 -13.90 -19.57 -3.75
CA ASP A 244 -13.20 -20.63 -4.51
C ASP A 244 -11.83 -20.20 -5.03
N TYR A 245 -11.69 -18.92 -5.40
CA TYR A 245 -10.40 -18.37 -5.81
C TYR A 245 -9.43 -18.29 -4.63
N VAL A 246 -9.92 -17.78 -3.51
CA VAL A 246 -9.11 -17.66 -2.29
C VAL A 246 -8.64 -19.04 -1.85
N TYR A 247 -9.56 -20.01 -1.77
CA TYR A 247 -9.26 -21.38 -1.37
C TYR A 247 -8.23 -22.03 -2.31
N THR A 248 -8.52 -22.03 -3.61
CA THR A 248 -7.68 -22.73 -4.60
C THR A 248 -6.27 -22.16 -4.64
N VAL A 249 -6.14 -20.82 -4.68
CA VAL A 249 -4.82 -20.19 -4.78
C VAL A 249 -4.04 -20.38 -3.49
N ALA A 250 -4.65 -20.15 -2.31
CA ALA A 250 -3.98 -20.33 -1.03
C ALA A 250 -3.51 -21.78 -0.83
N GLN A 251 -4.38 -22.76 -1.12
CA GLN A 251 -4.06 -24.18 -1.00
C GLN A 251 -2.87 -24.57 -1.91
N MET A 252 -2.84 -24.07 -3.15
CA MET A 252 -1.75 -24.38 -4.08
C MET A 252 -0.42 -23.80 -3.60
N TYR A 253 -0.41 -22.55 -3.14
CA TYR A 253 0.81 -21.96 -2.59
C TYR A 253 1.26 -22.64 -1.31
N ARG A 254 0.35 -23.02 -0.40
CA ARG A 254 0.68 -23.81 0.80
C ARG A 254 1.31 -25.14 0.43
N LYS A 255 0.62 -25.95 -0.39
CA LYS A 255 1.09 -27.26 -0.88
C LYS A 255 2.50 -27.20 -1.47
N TYR A 256 2.72 -26.29 -2.42
CA TYR A 256 4.00 -26.24 -3.14
C TYR A 256 5.12 -25.61 -2.32
N THR A 257 4.79 -24.72 -1.38
CA THR A 257 5.75 -24.20 -0.40
C THR A 257 6.18 -25.31 0.55
N ASP A 258 5.27 -26.13 1.07
CA ASP A 258 5.60 -27.27 1.93
C ASP A 258 6.46 -28.30 1.21
N ILE A 259 6.13 -28.63 -0.04
CA ILE A 259 6.95 -29.53 -0.87
C ILE A 259 8.38 -28.99 -0.99
N TYR A 260 8.55 -27.69 -1.26
CA TYR A 260 9.87 -27.08 -1.35
C TYR A 260 10.62 -27.13 -0.01
N LEU A 261 9.97 -26.75 1.10
CA LEU A 261 10.59 -26.71 2.42
C LEU A 261 10.99 -28.11 2.92
N GLN A 262 10.23 -29.15 2.55
CA GLN A 262 10.52 -30.53 2.95
C GLN A 262 11.53 -31.24 2.04
N LYS A 263 11.43 -31.04 0.72
CA LYS A 263 12.20 -31.82 -0.29
C LYS A 263 13.28 -31.01 -1.01
N GLY A 264 13.34 -29.70 -0.78
CA GLY A 264 14.24 -28.77 -1.46
C GLY A 264 13.98 -28.64 -2.96
N LYS A 265 14.85 -27.88 -3.64
CA LYS A 265 14.75 -27.57 -5.07
C LYS A 265 14.67 -28.79 -5.99
N LYS A 266 15.36 -29.89 -5.64
CA LYS A 266 15.35 -31.14 -6.42
C LYS A 266 13.99 -31.86 -6.38
N GLY A 267 13.26 -31.75 -5.28
CA GLY A 267 11.94 -32.36 -5.11
C GLY A 267 10.78 -31.44 -5.49
N PHE A 268 11.07 -30.21 -5.91
CA PHE A 268 10.06 -29.22 -6.27
C PHE A 268 9.66 -29.36 -7.74
N HIS A 269 8.38 -29.64 -7.98
CA HIS A 269 7.80 -29.66 -9.32
C HIS A 269 6.30 -29.41 -9.26
N VAL A 270 5.83 -28.35 -9.91
CA VAL A 270 4.40 -28.07 -10.04
C VAL A 270 3.81 -28.90 -11.18
N THR A 271 2.84 -29.74 -10.85
CA THR A 271 2.20 -30.63 -11.84
C THR A 271 1.42 -29.84 -12.87
N LYS A 272 1.29 -30.39 -14.08
CA LYS A 272 0.49 -29.75 -15.14
C LYS A 272 -0.97 -29.59 -14.73
N GLU A 273 -1.53 -30.59 -14.05
CA GLU A 273 -2.92 -30.58 -13.57
C GLU A 273 -3.18 -29.41 -12.59
N ASP A 274 -2.27 -29.17 -11.64
CA ASP A 274 -2.45 -28.07 -10.68
C ASP A 274 -2.25 -26.69 -11.32
N LYS A 275 -1.40 -26.58 -12.35
CA LYS A 275 -1.32 -25.36 -13.17
C LYS A 275 -2.62 -25.11 -13.92
N GLU A 276 -3.19 -26.16 -14.53
CA GLU A 276 -4.48 -26.06 -15.22
C GLU A 276 -5.60 -25.67 -14.23
N LYS A 277 -5.59 -26.19 -12.99
CA LYS A 277 -6.51 -25.75 -11.92
C LYS A 277 -6.36 -24.26 -11.60
N LEU A 278 -5.13 -23.76 -11.39
CA LEU A 278 -4.87 -22.34 -11.16
C LEU A 278 -5.29 -21.46 -12.35
N GLU A 279 -5.07 -21.92 -13.58
CA GLU A 279 -5.49 -21.21 -14.79
C GLU A 279 -7.01 -21.16 -14.95
N ASN A 280 -7.72 -22.22 -14.56
CA ASN A 280 -9.17 -22.32 -14.68
C ASN A 280 -9.90 -21.59 -13.54
N CYS A 281 -9.26 -21.41 -12.39
CA CYS A 281 -9.84 -20.78 -11.22
C CYS A 281 -10.21 -19.30 -11.48
N TYR A 282 -9.27 -18.52 -12.00
CA TYR A 282 -9.53 -17.17 -12.50
C TYR A 282 -8.40 -16.74 -13.42
N ARG A 283 -8.72 -16.39 -14.68
CA ARG A 283 -7.72 -15.85 -15.60
C ARG A 283 -8.30 -14.69 -16.39
N ARG A 284 -7.93 -13.46 -16.01
CA ARG A 284 -8.39 -12.29 -16.76
C ARG A 284 -7.78 -12.25 -18.15
N ARG A 285 -6.45 -12.24 -18.21
CA ARG A 285 -5.70 -11.83 -19.41
C ARG A 285 -4.44 -12.65 -19.69
N GLY A 286 -4.34 -13.83 -19.07
CA GLY A 286 -3.14 -14.68 -19.04
C GLY A 286 -2.27 -14.39 -17.82
N TYR A 287 -1.23 -15.20 -17.63
CA TYR A 287 -0.26 -15.06 -16.55
C TYR A 287 1.11 -14.54 -17.02
N CYS A 288 1.85 -13.94 -16.09
CA CYS A 288 3.27 -13.63 -16.20
C CYS A 288 3.98 -13.75 -14.84
N ASP A 289 5.31 -13.82 -14.89
CA ASP A 289 6.21 -13.90 -13.72
C ASP A 289 6.41 -12.54 -13.02
N GLY A 290 5.68 -11.49 -13.39
CA GLY A 290 5.88 -10.14 -12.87
C GLY A 290 7.26 -9.57 -13.23
N TYR A 291 7.82 -8.75 -12.33
CA TYR A 291 9.10 -8.07 -12.52
C TYR A 291 10.30 -8.83 -11.91
N TYR A 292 10.05 -10.00 -11.32
CA TYR A 292 11.03 -10.75 -10.54
C TYR A 292 12.27 -11.20 -11.34
N ARG A 293 12.08 -11.53 -12.63
CA ARG A 293 13.16 -11.97 -13.55
C ARG A 293 13.43 -11.00 -14.70
N LYS A 294 12.41 -10.26 -15.14
CA LYS A 294 12.48 -9.41 -16.34
C LYS A 294 11.78 -8.10 -16.07
N GLN A 295 12.34 -7.01 -16.58
CA GLN A 295 11.74 -5.69 -16.48
C GLN A 295 11.00 -5.35 -17.77
N ASN A 296 9.85 -4.68 -17.61
CA ASN A 296 9.15 -3.89 -18.63
C ASN A 296 8.91 -4.53 -20.01
N GLY A 297 8.79 -5.86 -20.06
CA GLY A 297 8.60 -6.65 -21.27
C GLY A 297 7.18 -6.60 -21.83
N LYS A 298 7.06 -6.66 -23.17
CA LYS A 298 5.76 -6.70 -23.89
C LYS A 298 4.94 -7.96 -23.55
N GLU A 299 5.63 -9.04 -23.21
CA GLU A 299 5.06 -10.33 -22.79
C GLU A 299 4.26 -10.23 -21.49
N MET A 300 4.52 -9.21 -20.66
CA MET A 300 3.78 -8.93 -19.43
C MET A 300 2.42 -8.29 -19.72
N LEU A 301 2.18 -7.79 -20.93
CA LEU A 301 0.97 -7.08 -21.33
C LEU A 301 0.01 -7.98 -22.10
N SER A 302 -1.27 -7.65 -21.98
CA SER A 302 -2.36 -8.24 -22.76
C SER A 302 -2.99 -7.15 -23.64
N LEU A 303 -2.39 -6.96 -24.82
CA LEU A 303 -2.75 -5.88 -25.75
C LEU A 303 -4.09 -6.10 -26.45
N LYS A 304 -4.59 -7.34 -26.45
CA LYS A 304 -5.90 -7.70 -26.98
C LYS A 304 -6.88 -7.85 -25.83
N ARG A 305 -8.10 -7.35 -26.03
CA ARG A 305 -9.18 -7.61 -25.11
C ARG A 305 -9.62 -9.07 -25.27
N PRO A 306 -9.57 -9.90 -24.21
CA PRO A 306 -10.10 -11.25 -24.28
C PRO A 306 -11.63 -11.20 -24.50
N GLY A 307 -12.20 -12.29 -25.01
CA GLY A 307 -13.67 -12.46 -25.08
C GLY A 307 -14.29 -12.48 -23.68
N LYS A 308 -15.62 -12.57 -23.58
CA LYS A 308 -16.30 -12.77 -22.28
C LYS A 308 -15.69 -13.99 -21.57
N GLU A 309 -15.08 -13.77 -20.41
CA GLU A 309 -14.68 -14.86 -19.51
C GLU A 309 -15.95 -15.60 -19.08
N THR A 310 -15.98 -16.90 -19.31
CA THR A 310 -16.93 -17.78 -18.62
C THR A 310 -16.40 -17.96 -17.21
N GLU A 311 -17.10 -17.39 -16.22
CA GLU A 311 -16.85 -17.75 -14.82
C GLU A 311 -17.00 -19.28 -14.70
N PRO A 312 -16.03 -19.98 -14.09
CA PRO A 312 -16.17 -21.41 -13.85
C PRO A 312 -17.45 -21.69 -13.07
N LYS A 313 -18.00 -22.90 -13.24
CA LYS A 313 -19.19 -23.32 -12.49
C LYS A 313 -18.88 -23.25 -11.00
N LYS A 314 -19.73 -22.55 -10.27
CA LYS A 314 -19.68 -22.40 -8.82
C LYS A 314 -20.01 -23.76 -8.19
N GLU A 315 -19.05 -24.38 -7.53
CA GLU A 315 -19.33 -25.47 -6.59
C GLU A 315 -19.46 -24.81 -5.22
N LYS A 316 -20.61 -24.97 -4.57
CA LYS A 316 -20.76 -24.49 -3.20
C LYS A 316 -19.98 -25.45 -2.30
N MET A 317 -18.77 -25.07 -1.94
CA MET A 317 -17.99 -25.77 -0.92
C MET A 317 -18.43 -25.26 0.45
N ASP A 318 -18.68 -26.19 1.38
CA ASP A 318 -18.86 -25.84 2.79
C ASP A 318 -17.46 -25.80 3.42
N TYR A 319 -16.98 -24.60 3.75
CA TYR A 319 -15.68 -24.37 4.38
C TYR A 319 -15.79 -24.58 5.89
N ILE A 320 -15.82 -25.85 6.32
CA ILE A 320 -15.89 -26.20 7.74
C ILE A 320 -14.52 -26.72 8.17
N LEU A 321 -13.88 -26.00 9.09
CA LEU A 321 -12.71 -26.46 9.81
C LEU A 321 -13.04 -26.55 11.29
N GLN A 322 -12.69 -27.67 11.91
CA GLN A 322 -12.77 -27.85 13.36
C GLN A 322 -11.38 -28.21 13.88
N GLU A 323 -10.98 -27.54 14.96
CA GLU A 323 -9.76 -27.82 15.70
C GLU A 323 -9.88 -29.12 16.47
N ARG A 324 -8.77 -29.87 16.47
CA ARG A 324 -8.70 -31.16 17.15
C ARG A 324 -8.47 -30.93 18.63
N ILE A 325 -9.33 -31.50 19.45
CA ILE A 325 -9.21 -31.48 20.91
C ILE A 325 -9.19 -32.89 21.46
N ASP A 326 -8.59 -33.03 22.63
CA ASP A 326 -8.72 -34.22 23.46
C ASP A 326 -9.47 -33.87 24.74
N GLY A 327 -9.96 -34.88 25.47
CA GLY A 327 -10.59 -34.63 26.76
C GLY A 327 -10.54 -35.79 27.72
N SER A 328 -10.67 -35.49 29.00
CA SER A 328 -10.77 -36.43 30.11
C SER A 328 -12.02 -36.14 30.93
N LEU A 329 -12.93 -37.11 31.02
CA LEU A 329 -14.15 -37.04 31.80
C LEU A 329 -14.03 -37.94 33.03
N ASN A 330 -14.12 -37.35 34.21
CA ASN A 330 -14.08 -38.05 35.50
C ASN A 330 -15.48 -38.06 36.12
N LEU A 331 -16.04 -39.26 36.32
CA LEU A 331 -17.33 -39.48 36.97
C LEU A 331 -17.19 -40.49 38.11
N ALA A 332 -17.30 -40.01 39.35
CA ALA A 332 -17.29 -40.85 40.53
C ALA A 332 -18.54 -40.64 41.38
N GLU A 333 -19.07 -41.72 41.95
CA GLU A 333 -20.25 -41.65 42.82
C GLU A 333 -19.99 -40.73 44.02
N GLY A 334 -20.90 -39.76 44.23
CA GLY A 334 -20.79 -38.82 45.34
C GLY A 334 -19.83 -37.64 45.11
N THR A 335 -19.23 -37.52 43.93
CA THR A 335 -18.43 -36.34 43.53
C THR A 335 -19.17 -35.49 42.50
N VAL A 336 -18.67 -34.28 42.23
CA VAL A 336 -19.09 -33.51 41.06
C VAL A 336 -18.55 -34.15 39.78
N SER A 337 -19.30 -34.04 38.68
CA SER A 337 -18.79 -34.43 37.36
C SER A 337 -17.73 -33.45 36.91
N GLU A 338 -16.62 -33.93 36.36
CA GLU A 338 -15.51 -33.08 35.91
C GLU A 338 -15.11 -33.43 34.48
N LEU A 339 -14.99 -32.42 33.63
CA LEU A 339 -14.50 -32.56 32.25
C LEU A 339 -13.31 -31.62 32.05
N THR A 340 -12.19 -32.20 31.68
CA THR A 340 -11.00 -31.46 31.22
C THR A 340 -10.88 -31.61 29.71
N VAL A 341 -10.65 -30.51 28.98
CA VAL A 341 -10.42 -30.53 27.52
C VAL A 341 -9.18 -29.70 27.17
N TRP A 342 -8.45 -30.12 26.14
CA TRP A 342 -7.27 -29.40 25.66
C TRP A 342 -7.11 -29.50 24.14
N LEU A 343 -6.39 -28.55 23.54
CA LEU A 343 -6.02 -28.63 22.13
C LEU A 343 -5.05 -29.78 21.89
N HIS A 344 -5.33 -30.62 20.90
CA HIS A 344 -4.52 -31.81 20.59
C HIS A 344 -3.07 -31.44 20.26
N ASP A 345 -2.88 -30.39 19.46
CA ASP A 345 -1.56 -29.92 19.03
C ASP A 345 -0.91 -28.92 20.02
N ARG A 346 -1.67 -28.45 21.03
CA ARG A 346 -1.22 -27.51 22.09
C ARG A 346 -1.78 -27.92 23.47
N PRO A 347 -1.27 -29.00 24.10
CA PRO A 347 -1.84 -29.53 25.35
C PRO A 347 -1.78 -28.56 26.55
N GLU A 348 -0.96 -27.51 26.47
CA GLU A 348 -0.92 -26.43 27.47
C GLU A 348 -2.18 -25.56 27.45
N MET A 349 -2.92 -25.52 26.34
CA MET A 349 -4.24 -24.89 26.25
C MET A 349 -5.28 -25.87 26.77
N THR A 350 -5.49 -25.84 28.09
CA THR A 350 -6.35 -26.77 28.81
C THR A 350 -7.29 -26.04 29.76
N VAL A 351 -8.53 -26.51 29.82
CA VAL A 351 -9.56 -26.04 30.77
C VAL A 351 -10.20 -27.23 31.47
N THR A 352 -10.53 -27.03 32.74
CA THR A 352 -11.28 -28.01 33.56
C THR A 352 -12.56 -27.35 34.05
N VAL A 353 -13.69 -28.00 33.80
CA VAL A 353 -15.00 -27.55 34.25
C VAL A 353 -15.65 -28.63 35.12
N THR A 354 -16.34 -28.19 36.17
CA THR A 354 -17.14 -29.06 37.06
C THR A 354 -18.62 -28.83 36.85
N GLY A 355 -19.42 -29.88 37.00
CA GLY A 355 -20.88 -29.87 36.83
C GLY A 355 -21.63 -30.45 38.03
N ASP A 356 -22.78 -31.06 37.76
CA ASP A 356 -23.66 -31.62 38.77
C ASP A 356 -23.03 -32.80 39.53
N MET A 357 -23.54 -33.04 40.75
CA MET A 357 -23.15 -34.18 41.57
C MET A 357 -23.62 -35.49 40.94
N VAL A 358 -22.72 -36.47 40.82
CA VAL A 358 -23.02 -37.78 40.28
C VAL A 358 -23.71 -38.64 41.33
N GLN A 359 -24.91 -39.13 41.02
CA GLN A 359 -25.76 -39.88 41.94
C GLN A 359 -25.70 -41.39 41.67
N THR A 360 -26.16 -42.20 42.62
CA THR A 360 -26.33 -43.64 42.42
C THR A 360 -27.54 -43.93 41.52
N ALA A 361 -27.36 -44.79 40.52
CA ALA A 361 -28.43 -45.22 39.63
C ALA A 361 -29.44 -46.13 40.35
N LYS A 362 -30.73 -45.73 40.32
CA LYS A 362 -31.83 -46.49 40.94
C LYS A 362 -32.35 -47.65 40.09
N ASN A 363 -32.19 -47.59 38.76
CA ASN A 363 -32.71 -48.59 37.82
C ASN A 363 -31.64 -49.11 36.84
N GLN A 364 -31.18 -48.24 35.93
CA GLN A 364 -30.21 -48.59 34.89
C GLN A 364 -29.03 -47.61 34.94
N PRO A 365 -27.79 -48.10 35.16
CA PRO A 365 -26.61 -47.24 35.19
C PRO A 365 -26.33 -46.64 33.81
N LEU A 366 -25.69 -45.46 33.80
CA LEU A 366 -25.30 -44.77 32.59
C LEU A 366 -24.20 -45.56 31.85
N ALA A 367 -24.49 -46.07 30.65
CA ALA A 367 -23.51 -46.83 29.87
C ALA A 367 -22.38 -45.92 29.35
N ALA A 368 -21.12 -46.37 29.47
CA ALA A 368 -19.93 -45.63 29.03
C ALA A 368 -20.02 -45.18 27.56
N GLU A 369 -20.49 -46.05 26.66
CA GLU A 369 -20.69 -45.73 25.23
C GLU A 369 -21.67 -44.56 25.02
N ARG A 370 -22.70 -44.46 25.87
CA ARG A 370 -23.71 -43.40 25.79
C ARG A 370 -23.16 -42.07 26.31
N ILE A 371 -22.26 -42.12 27.29
CA ILE A 371 -21.53 -40.96 27.80
C ILE A 371 -20.58 -40.44 26.72
N GLU A 372 -19.75 -41.31 26.14
CA GLU A 372 -18.80 -40.95 25.08
C GLU A 372 -19.51 -40.31 23.88
N LYS A 373 -20.58 -40.95 23.39
CA LYS A 373 -21.39 -40.43 22.29
C LYS A 373 -22.00 -39.06 22.60
N GLN A 374 -22.23 -38.74 23.88
CA GLN A 374 -22.76 -37.44 24.27
C GLN A 374 -21.66 -36.38 24.35
N ILE A 375 -20.47 -36.71 24.88
CA ILE A 375 -19.32 -35.80 24.93
C ILE A 375 -18.83 -35.46 23.52
N ARG A 376 -18.75 -36.44 22.61
CA ARG A 376 -18.28 -36.22 21.23
C ARG A 376 -19.21 -35.37 20.35
N LYS A 377 -20.42 -35.02 20.80
CA LYS A 377 -21.37 -34.18 20.03
C LYS A 377 -21.00 -32.69 20.13
N THR A 378 -20.01 -32.28 19.35
CA THR A 378 -19.54 -30.89 19.29
C THR A 378 -20.46 -30.01 18.43
N GLY A 379 -21.08 -30.55 17.38
CA GLY A 379 -22.05 -29.82 16.57
C GLY A 379 -21.38 -28.68 15.78
N ASN A 380 -21.88 -27.45 15.92
CA ASN A 380 -21.36 -26.27 15.22
C ASN A 380 -20.24 -25.55 15.98
N THR A 381 -19.71 -26.14 17.05
CA THR A 381 -18.54 -25.55 17.73
C THR A 381 -17.29 -25.66 16.84
N PRO A 382 -16.28 -24.80 17.04
CA PRO A 382 -15.04 -24.87 16.28
C PRO A 382 -14.18 -26.10 16.61
N PHE A 383 -14.62 -27.02 17.47
CA PHE A 383 -13.85 -28.17 17.93
C PHE A 383 -14.42 -29.53 17.51
N ALA A 384 -13.53 -30.51 17.35
CA ALA A 384 -13.85 -31.92 17.18
C ALA A 384 -12.93 -32.77 18.07
N PHE A 385 -13.50 -33.73 18.81
CA PHE A 385 -12.71 -34.63 19.66
C PHE A 385 -11.95 -35.65 18.81
N GLU A 386 -10.62 -35.64 18.92
CA GLU A 386 -9.74 -36.70 18.47
C GLU A 386 -9.82 -37.84 19.51
N GLU A 387 -9.34 -37.61 20.74
CA GLU A 387 -9.38 -38.58 21.83
C GLU A 387 -10.27 -38.15 23.01
N VAL A 388 -10.95 -39.12 23.65
CA VAL A 388 -11.72 -38.89 24.88
C VAL A 388 -11.46 -40.03 25.85
N TYR A 389 -10.92 -39.67 27.01
CA TYR A 389 -10.66 -40.57 28.13
C TYR A 389 -11.81 -40.47 29.12
N ILE A 390 -12.43 -41.61 29.49
CA ILE A 390 -13.57 -41.62 30.41
C ILE A 390 -13.24 -42.53 31.59
N ASP A 391 -13.15 -41.95 32.79
CA ASP A 391 -13.03 -42.69 34.04
C ASP A 391 -14.39 -42.70 34.77
N VAL A 392 -14.91 -43.90 35.02
CA VAL A 392 -16.23 -44.14 35.60
C VAL A 392 -16.10 -45.08 36.79
N SER A 393 -16.40 -44.58 37.99
CA SER A 393 -16.33 -45.34 39.23
C SER A 393 -17.68 -45.43 39.93
N GLY A 394 -18.38 -46.56 39.78
CA GLY A 394 -19.63 -46.88 40.49
C GLY A 394 -20.85 -47.09 39.58
N ASN A 395 -22.04 -47.22 40.18
CA ASN A 395 -23.32 -47.31 39.45
C ASN A 395 -23.93 -45.92 39.32
N LEU A 396 -23.59 -45.20 38.24
CA LEU A 396 -23.83 -43.76 38.16
C LEU A 396 -25.13 -43.39 37.44
N PHE A 397 -25.77 -42.34 37.95
CA PHE A 397 -26.84 -41.58 37.34
C PHE A 397 -26.43 -40.11 37.27
N LEU A 398 -26.39 -39.58 36.06
CA LEU A 398 -26.24 -38.16 35.77
C LEU A 398 -27.22 -37.81 34.63
N PRO A 399 -28.00 -36.73 34.74
CA PRO A 399 -28.87 -36.30 33.65
C PRO A 399 -28.07 -36.03 32.37
N MET A 400 -28.63 -36.41 31.22
CA MET A 400 -27.99 -36.13 29.92
C MET A 400 -27.84 -34.63 29.64
N GLN A 401 -28.72 -33.82 30.23
CA GLN A 401 -28.62 -32.36 30.17
C GLN A 401 -27.37 -31.86 30.89
N SER A 402 -27.03 -32.41 32.05
CA SER A 402 -25.82 -32.04 32.81
C SER A 402 -24.54 -32.34 32.00
N LEU A 403 -24.47 -33.48 31.30
CA LEU A 403 -23.35 -33.78 30.39
C LEU A 403 -23.27 -32.80 29.20
N ASN A 404 -24.41 -32.32 28.70
CA ASN A 404 -24.42 -31.32 27.62
C ASN A 404 -23.95 -29.96 28.10
N GLU A 405 -24.38 -29.56 29.29
CA GLU A 405 -23.98 -28.30 29.92
C GLU A 405 -22.49 -28.32 30.26
N LEU A 406 -22.00 -29.42 30.84
CA LEU A 406 -20.59 -29.64 31.12
C LEU A 406 -19.73 -29.54 29.85
N ARG A 407 -20.12 -30.24 28.77
CA ARG A 407 -19.43 -30.16 27.47
C ARG A 407 -19.45 -28.73 26.91
N ARG A 408 -20.62 -28.07 26.89
CA ARG A 408 -20.74 -26.71 26.33
C ARG A 408 -19.88 -25.71 27.11
N ALA A 409 -19.88 -25.79 28.43
CA ALA A 409 -19.04 -24.96 29.28
C ALA A 409 -17.56 -25.22 29.01
N ALA A 410 -17.11 -26.48 28.98
CA ALA A 410 -15.71 -26.80 28.69
C ALA A 410 -15.25 -26.31 27.30
N LEU A 411 -16.08 -26.48 26.26
CA LEU A 411 -15.74 -25.97 24.91
C LEU A 411 -15.73 -24.44 24.85
N SER A 412 -16.66 -23.78 25.54
CA SER A 412 -16.72 -22.31 25.62
C SER A 412 -15.52 -21.73 26.38
N ASP A 413 -15.15 -22.34 27.52
CA ASP A 413 -14.02 -21.89 28.32
C ASP A 413 -12.69 -22.09 27.58
N LEU A 414 -12.58 -23.17 26.78
CA LEU A 414 -11.42 -23.40 25.92
C LEU A 414 -11.31 -22.34 24.83
N GLU A 415 -12.42 -22.00 24.17
CA GLU A 415 -12.47 -20.91 23.18
C GLU A 415 -12.07 -19.56 23.79
N VAL A 416 -12.56 -19.24 24.99
CA VAL A 416 -12.17 -18.03 25.73
C VAL A 416 -10.69 -18.05 26.11
N GLN A 417 -10.14 -19.19 26.52
CA GLN A 417 -8.73 -19.31 26.87
C GLN A 417 -7.83 -19.08 25.65
N ILE A 418 -8.15 -19.70 24.51
CA ILE A 418 -7.39 -19.56 23.26
C ILE A 418 -7.38 -18.10 22.79
N THR A 419 -8.56 -17.50 22.69
CA THR A 419 -8.70 -16.11 22.21
C THR A 419 -8.17 -15.10 23.24
N GLY A 420 -8.22 -15.44 24.53
CA GLY A 420 -7.69 -14.65 25.63
C GLY A 420 -6.19 -14.35 25.54
N GLU A 421 -5.39 -15.24 24.93
CA GLU A 421 -3.94 -15.04 24.74
C GLU A 421 -3.61 -13.80 23.87
N TYR A 422 -4.56 -13.39 23.02
CA TYR A 422 -4.37 -12.32 22.04
C TYR A 422 -4.93 -10.97 22.51
N ARG A 423 -5.75 -10.97 23.56
CA ARG A 423 -6.40 -9.75 24.06
C ARG A 423 -5.36 -8.76 24.55
N ARG A 424 -5.57 -7.48 24.22
CA ARG A 424 -4.73 -6.37 24.69
C ARG A 424 -5.58 -5.38 25.46
N HIS A 425 -4.94 -4.68 26.38
CA HIS A 425 -5.54 -3.53 27.05
C HIS A 425 -4.85 -2.27 26.56
N MET A 426 -5.64 -1.31 26.10
CA MET A 426 -5.11 -0.01 25.74
C MET A 426 -4.75 0.77 27.01
N ILE A 427 -3.48 1.12 27.17
CA ILE A 427 -3.04 2.07 28.20
C ILE A 427 -2.88 3.41 27.51
N TRP A 428 -4.00 4.15 27.38
CA TRP A 428 -3.98 5.47 26.76
C TRP A 428 -4.25 6.56 27.78
N SER A 429 -3.23 7.38 28.05
CA SER A 429 -3.49 8.75 28.49
C SER A 429 -4.00 9.53 27.29
N GLU A 430 -5.11 10.27 27.44
CA GLU A 430 -5.61 11.19 26.41
C GLU A 430 -4.43 11.87 25.71
N ILE A 431 -4.34 11.74 24.39
CA ILE A 431 -3.35 12.51 23.60
C ILE A 431 -3.59 13.95 23.97
N GLN A 432 -2.66 14.56 24.73
CA GLN A 432 -2.60 16.01 24.75
C GLN A 432 -2.39 16.40 23.29
N ALA A 433 -3.30 17.20 22.74
CA ALA A 433 -3.14 17.78 21.41
C ALA A 433 -1.68 18.23 21.31
N GLU A 434 -0.89 17.55 20.47
CA GLU A 434 0.53 17.87 20.38
C GLU A 434 0.64 19.36 20.09
N ASP A 435 1.56 20.03 20.78
CA ASP A 435 1.81 21.43 20.54
C ASP A 435 2.34 21.57 19.10
N MET A 436 1.45 21.91 18.17
CA MET A 436 1.76 22.09 16.75
C MET A 436 2.65 23.33 16.52
N SER A 437 3.00 24.06 17.59
CA SER A 437 3.88 25.22 17.56
C SER A 437 5.34 24.89 17.23
N ASP A 438 5.77 23.63 17.38
CA ASP A 438 7.15 23.19 17.06
C ASP A 438 7.39 22.85 15.57
N ASN A 439 6.42 23.10 14.69
CA ASN A 439 6.61 22.82 13.27
C ASN A 439 7.50 23.88 12.61
N LYS A 440 8.66 23.46 12.06
CA LYS A 440 9.64 24.33 11.39
C LYS A 440 9.13 25.05 10.13
N PHE A 441 7.95 24.69 9.60
CA PHE A 441 7.31 25.45 8.53
C PHE A 441 6.71 26.76 9.10
N GLU A 442 7.56 27.67 9.57
CA GLU A 442 7.12 29.01 9.96
C GLU A 442 6.74 29.81 8.70
N ASN A 443 5.45 30.12 8.55
CA ASN A 443 4.98 31.05 7.53
C ASN A 443 5.40 32.48 7.92
N SER A 444 6.45 33.00 7.29
CA SER A 444 6.75 34.42 7.38
C SER A 444 5.61 35.23 6.75
N ARG A 445 4.96 36.07 7.55
CA ARG A 445 3.88 36.96 7.11
C ARG A 445 4.41 37.92 6.02
N ARG A 446 4.23 37.60 4.72
CA ARG A 446 3.52 38.44 3.70
C ARG A 446 3.76 38.15 2.21
N ASN A 447 4.61 37.22 1.77
CA ASN A 447 4.69 36.88 0.33
C ASN A 447 5.05 35.39 0.15
N TYR A 448 4.24 34.65 -0.61
CA TYR A 448 4.58 33.30 -1.07
C TYR A 448 5.66 33.35 -2.16
N GLU A 449 6.56 32.38 -2.19
CA GLU A 449 7.58 32.26 -3.25
C GLU A 449 6.92 32.02 -4.62
N PHE A 450 7.36 32.72 -5.66
CA PHE A 450 7.04 32.44 -7.05
C PHE A 450 8.06 31.45 -7.62
N GLN A 451 7.62 30.22 -7.86
CA GLN A 451 8.48 29.09 -8.21
C GLN A 451 8.21 28.58 -9.63
N ILE A 452 9.25 28.13 -10.32
CA ILE A 452 9.16 27.57 -11.67
C ILE A 452 9.88 26.22 -11.72
N SER A 453 9.28 25.20 -12.34
CA SER A 453 9.98 23.98 -12.75
C SER A 453 10.17 23.95 -14.27
N VAL A 454 11.35 23.55 -14.73
CA VAL A 454 11.72 23.48 -16.15
C VAL A 454 12.31 22.12 -16.53
N GLU A 455 12.05 21.68 -17.76
CA GLU A 455 12.58 20.43 -18.32
C GLU A 455 13.47 20.60 -19.56
N THR A 456 13.56 21.80 -20.14
CA THR A 456 14.45 22.09 -21.29
C THR A 456 15.36 23.29 -21.04
N VAL A 457 16.45 23.36 -21.80
CA VAL A 457 17.43 24.46 -21.71
C VAL A 457 16.79 25.80 -22.07
N GLU A 458 15.89 25.81 -23.06
CA GLU A 458 15.17 27.01 -23.48
C GLU A 458 14.24 27.51 -22.36
N GLN A 459 13.53 26.59 -21.69
CA GLN A 459 12.70 26.93 -20.53
C GLN A 459 13.55 27.49 -19.39
N LEU A 460 14.71 26.88 -19.10
CA LEU A 460 15.64 27.39 -18.09
C LEU A 460 16.10 28.81 -18.41
N LYS A 461 16.49 29.07 -19.66
CA LYS A 461 16.90 30.41 -20.10
C LYS A 461 15.83 31.45 -19.85
N LEU A 462 14.57 31.13 -20.18
CA LEU A 462 13.44 32.02 -19.90
C LEU A 462 13.24 32.25 -18.40
N ALA A 463 13.34 31.20 -17.59
CA ALA A 463 13.15 31.29 -16.14
C ALA A 463 14.23 32.17 -15.48
N LEU A 464 15.51 31.96 -15.82
CA LEU A 464 16.64 32.74 -15.30
C LEU A 464 16.54 34.23 -15.66
N ALA A 465 15.84 34.57 -16.75
CA ALA A 465 15.64 35.96 -17.17
C ALA A 465 14.55 36.70 -16.36
N ARG A 466 13.87 36.05 -15.40
CA ARG A 466 12.76 36.65 -14.63
C ARG A 466 13.18 36.99 -13.21
N GLU A 467 13.37 38.28 -12.95
CA GLU A 467 13.80 38.80 -11.64
C GLU A 467 12.75 38.67 -10.53
N TYR A 468 11.50 38.30 -10.85
CA TYR A 468 10.44 38.07 -9.86
C TYR A 468 10.32 36.60 -9.43
N VAL A 469 11.15 35.71 -9.98
CA VAL A 469 11.11 34.29 -9.67
C VAL A 469 12.04 34.03 -8.49
N ASP A 470 11.48 33.51 -7.41
CA ASP A 470 12.23 33.22 -6.18
C ASP A 470 12.99 31.89 -6.27
N ARG A 471 12.46 30.92 -7.02
CA ARG A 471 13.02 29.57 -7.09
C ARG A 471 12.82 28.90 -8.44
N ILE A 472 13.87 28.25 -8.93
CA ILE A 472 13.85 27.51 -10.20
C ILE A 472 14.26 26.06 -9.94
N PHE A 473 13.35 25.12 -10.21
CA PHE A 473 13.59 23.69 -10.18
C PHE A 473 13.98 23.20 -11.57
N ILE A 474 15.20 22.68 -11.70
CA ILE A 474 15.75 22.16 -12.94
C ILE A 474 15.59 20.65 -12.95
N SER A 475 14.89 20.11 -13.94
CA SER A 475 14.75 18.65 -14.10
C SER A 475 16.11 17.98 -14.29
N ASP A 476 16.28 16.84 -13.63
CA ASP A 476 17.41 15.92 -13.84
C ASP A 476 17.70 15.58 -15.32
N ALA A 477 16.70 15.72 -16.20
CA ALA A 477 16.85 15.53 -17.63
C ALA A 477 17.93 16.43 -18.25
N ILE A 478 18.10 17.65 -17.74
CA ILE A 478 19.06 18.64 -18.26
C ILE A 478 20.07 19.13 -17.21
N ALA A 479 19.81 18.90 -15.91
CA ALA A 479 20.56 19.46 -14.79
C ALA A 479 22.09 19.25 -14.82
N PHE A 480 22.56 18.21 -15.51
CA PHE A 480 23.99 17.88 -15.57
C PHE A 480 24.61 18.07 -16.95
N ASP A 481 23.86 18.66 -17.88
CA ASP A 481 24.36 19.08 -19.19
C ASP A 481 25.36 20.23 -18.99
N GLU A 482 26.49 20.21 -19.70
CA GLU A 482 27.53 21.23 -19.60
C GLU A 482 26.97 22.61 -19.92
N THR A 483 26.09 22.70 -20.93
CA THR A 483 25.40 23.96 -21.29
C THR A 483 24.61 24.54 -20.12
N VAL A 484 23.95 23.69 -19.32
CA VAL A 484 23.19 24.14 -18.15
C VAL A 484 24.12 24.62 -17.06
N ILE A 485 25.23 23.92 -16.81
CA ILE A 485 26.23 24.34 -15.82
C ILE A 485 26.81 25.71 -16.20
N ASP A 486 27.21 25.90 -17.45
CA ASP A 486 27.73 27.19 -17.95
C ASP A 486 26.70 28.32 -17.76
N MET A 487 25.43 28.06 -18.05
CA MET A 487 24.35 29.02 -17.82
C MET A 487 24.18 29.38 -16.34
N LEU A 488 24.35 28.42 -15.43
CA LEU A 488 24.26 28.69 -13.99
C LEU A 488 25.45 29.49 -13.47
N GLU A 489 26.65 29.23 -13.99
CA GLU A 489 27.84 30.04 -13.67
C GLU A 489 27.67 31.49 -14.16
N GLU A 490 27.24 31.67 -15.41
CA GLU A 490 26.97 32.99 -15.98
C GLU A 490 25.88 33.73 -15.19
N TYR A 491 24.80 33.03 -14.85
CA TYR A 491 23.71 33.58 -14.05
C TYR A 491 24.22 34.09 -12.69
N ARG A 492 24.97 33.27 -11.96
CA ARG A 492 25.55 33.65 -10.65
C ARG A 492 26.48 34.83 -10.75
N LEU A 493 27.29 34.92 -11.81
CA LEU A 493 28.16 36.08 -12.05
C LEU A 493 27.33 37.35 -12.28
N ASN A 494 26.26 37.25 -13.07
CA ASN A 494 25.36 38.36 -13.38
C ASN A 494 24.48 38.80 -12.20
N MET A 495 24.27 37.93 -11.21
CA MET A 495 23.43 38.22 -10.03
C MET A 495 24.17 38.80 -8.83
N ARG A 496 25.52 38.82 -8.81
CA ARG A 496 26.32 39.31 -7.66
C ARG A 496 25.94 40.71 -7.16
N ASP A 497 25.52 41.59 -8.07
CA ASP A 497 25.17 42.98 -7.76
C ASP A 497 23.65 43.25 -7.77
N LYS A 498 22.82 42.20 -7.94
CA LYS A 498 21.37 42.35 -7.99
C LYS A 498 20.74 42.20 -6.61
N LYS A 499 19.57 42.82 -6.43
CA LYS A 499 18.79 42.75 -5.19
C LYS A 499 18.05 41.42 -5.00
N HIS A 500 17.89 40.65 -6.07
CA HIS A 500 17.14 39.40 -6.08
C HIS A 500 17.88 38.36 -6.91
N GLU A 501 18.06 37.17 -6.33
CA GLU A 501 18.64 35.99 -6.97
C GLU A 501 17.68 34.83 -6.75
N SER A 502 17.37 34.10 -7.82
CA SER A 502 16.54 32.90 -7.75
C SER A 502 17.34 31.75 -7.15
N LYS A 503 16.76 31.07 -6.15
CA LYS A 503 17.33 29.83 -5.62
C LYS A 503 17.28 28.73 -6.68
N ILE A 504 18.42 28.14 -7.00
CA ILE A 504 18.52 27.08 -8.01
C ILE A 504 18.43 25.71 -7.35
N CYS A 505 17.39 24.95 -7.71
CA CYS A 505 17.10 23.64 -7.12
C CYS A 505 17.10 22.52 -8.16
N LEU A 506 17.56 21.32 -7.79
CA LEU A 506 17.51 20.13 -8.64
C LEU A 506 16.22 19.35 -8.40
N ALA A 507 15.40 19.15 -9.44
CA ALA A 507 14.28 18.22 -9.38
C ALA A 507 14.75 16.79 -9.67
N MET A 508 14.80 15.98 -8.62
CA MET A 508 15.25 14.58 -8.67
C MET A 508 14.24 13.68 -9.42
N PRO A 509 14.65 12.51 -9.92
CA PRO A 509 13.76 11.61 -10.65
C PRO A 509 12.64 11.07 -9.76
N TYR A 510 11.51 10.74 -10.39
CA TYR A 510 10.36 10.15 -9.69
C TYR A 510 10.65 8.76 -9.11
N ILE A 511 11.57 8.01 -9.71
CA ILE A 511 12.01 6.68 -9.24
C ILE A 511 13.52 6.71 -9.05
N PHE A 512 13.97 6.44 -7.82
CA PHE A 512 15.39 6.49 -7.45
C PHE A 512 15.91 5.10 -7.03
N ARG A 513 16.13 4.25 -8.02
CA ARG A 513 16.71 2.90 -7.86
C ARG A 513 18.23 2.90 -8.09
N GLU A 514 18.86 1.74 -8.01
CA GLU A 514 20.30 1.53 -8.16
C GLU A 514 20.93 2.28 -9.37
N ARG A 515 20.29 2.24 -10.54
CA ARG A 515 20.78 2.98 -11.72
C ARG A 515 20.83 4.49 -11.48
N ALA A 516 19.81 5.06 -10.84
CA ALA A 516 19.79 6.47 -10.48
C ALA A 516 20.83 6.78 -9.40
N MET A 517 20.93 5.94 -8.35
CA MET A 517 21.94 6.10 -7.30
C MET A 517 23.37 6.14 -7.86
N ASN A 518 23.70 5.24 -8.80
CA ASN A 518 25.02 5.19 -9.43
C ASN A 518 25.33 6.45 -10.24
N ILE A 519 24.34 6.98 -10.97
CA ILE A 519 24.45 8.25 -11.68
C ILE A 519 24.68 9.41 -10.70
N TYR A 520 23.85 9.50 -9.66
CA TYR A 520 23.89 10.60 -8.69
C TYR A 520 25.17 10.58 -7.85
N LYS A 521 25.74 9.40 -7.59
CA LYS A 521 27.06 9.28 -6.95
C LYS A 521 28.15 10.02 -7.71
N VAL A 522 28.11 10.02 -9.05
CA VAL A 522 29.08 10.73 -9.89
C VAL A 522 28.83 12.24 -9.84
N TYR A 523 27.56 12.65 -9.80
CA TYR A 523 27.20 14.07 -9.85
C TYR A 523 27.10 14.76 -8.48
N PHE A 524 27.29 14.05 -7.37
CA PHE A 524 27.07 14.61 -6.03
C PHE A 524 27.85 15.90 -5.75
N GLU A 525 29.11 15.98 -6.18
CA GLU A 525 29.92 17.20 -6.03
C GLU A 525 29.32 18.36 -6.84
N LYS A 526 28.91 18.11 -8.10
CA LYS A 526 28.20 19.12 -8.90
C LYS A 526 26.87 19.53 -8.26
N ILE A 527 26.13 18.57 -7.70
CA ILE A 527 24.89 18.87 -6.98
C ILE A 527 25.17 19.85 -5.84
N SER A 528 26.17 19.55 -5.01
CA SER A 528 26.55 20.38 -3.86
C SER A 528 27.10 21.76 -4.25
N GLN A 529 27.71 21.88 -5.43
CA GLN A 529 28.27 23.14 -5.93
C GLN A 529 27.23 24.04 -6.62
N TYR A 530 26.34 23.45 -7.44
CA TYR A 530 25.46 24.21 -8.34
C TYR A 530 24.01 24.34 -7.87
N TYR A 531 23.59 23.53 -6.89
CA TYR A 531 22.20 23.49 -6.46
C TYR A 531 22.09 23.79 -4.97
N GLU A 532 21.38 24.87 -4.65
CA GLU A 532 21.10 25.32 -3.29
C GLU A 532 20.03 24.48 -2.60
N GLY A 533 19.21 23.78 -3.39
CA GLY A 533 18.27 22.79 -2.88
C GLY A 533 17.98 21.64 -3.84
N VAL A 534 17.30 20.62 -3.33
CA VAL A 534 16.84 19.46 -4.10
C VAL A 534 15.35 19.22 -3.83
N LEU A 535 14.59 18.95 -4.89
CA LEU A 535 13.20 18.51 -4.81
C LEU A 535 13.16 16.98 -4.91
N VAL A 536 12.95 16.33 -3.76
CA VAL A 536 12.83 14.87 -3.65
C VAL A 536 11.40 14.41 -3.92
N ARG A 537 11.28 13.30 -4.65
CA ARG A 537 10.00 12.72 -5.11
C ARG A 537 9.79 11.28 -4.64
N ASN A 538 10.66 10.79 -3.78
CA ASN A 538 10.62 9.44 -3.22
C ASN A 538 11.51 9.39 -1.97
N TRP A 539 11.26 8.41 -1.12
CA TRP A 539 11.94 8.24 0.17
C TRP A 539 13.43 7.89 0.01
N GLU A 540 13.77 7.17 -1.07
CA GLU A 540 15.14 6.79 -1.37
C GLU A 540 16.03 7.99 -1.67
N ALA A 541 15.53 8.95 -2.47
CA ALA A 541 16.25 10.18 -2.78
C ALA A 541 16.50 11.00 -1.51
N LEU A 542 15.49 11.15 -0.64
CA LEU A 542 15.62 11.82 0.65
C LEU A 542 16.75 11.21 1.50
N GLU A 543 16.66 9.90 1.76
CA GLU A 543 17.64 9.20 2.57
C GLU A 543 19.03 9.19 1.94
N TRP A 544 19.10 9.09 0.61
CA TRP A 544 20.37 9.14 -0.10
C TRP A 544 21.06 10.50 0.06
N MET A 545 20.35 11.62 -0.15
CA MET A 545 20.90 12.97 0.03
C MET A 545 21.38 13.19 1.46
N LYS A 546 20.60 12.76 2.45
CA LYS A 546 20.99 12.79 3.87
C LYS A 546 22.22 11.94 4.16
N SER A 547 22.28 10.72 3.63
CA SER A 547 23.42 9.81 3.79
C SER A 547 24.74 10.38 3.22
N LYS A 548 24.63 11.25 2.22
CA LYS A 548 25.77 11.96 1.62
C LYS A 548 26.14 13.26 2.33
N GLY A 549 25.38 13.65 3.34
CA GLY A 549 25.63 14.87 4.10
C GLY A 549 25.35 16.14 3.32
N TYR A 550 24.40 16.10 2.36
CA TYR A 550 23.98 17.29 1.63
C TYR A 550 23.59 18.42 2.59
N LYS A 551 24.04 19.65 2.27
CA LYS A 551 23.88 20.82 3.13
C LYS A 551 22.88 21.84 2.62
N GLY A 552 22.43 21.69 1.37
CA GLY A 552 21.38 22.54 0.80
C GLY A 552 19.99 22.13 1.28
N GLU A 553 19.00 22.91 0.86
CA GLU A 553 17.58 22.72 1.20
C GLU A 553 17.03 21.43 0.59
N ILE A 554 16.28 20.64 1.35
CA ILE A 554 15.59 19.45 0.86
C ILE A 554 14.09 19.71 0.87
N LEU A 555 13.49 19.76 -0.33
CA LEU A 555 12.08 19.98 -0.53
C LEU A 555 11.38 18.69 -0.94
N SER A 556 10.18 18.41 -0.43
CA SER A 556 9.38 17.28 -0.91
C SER A 556 8.38 17.69 -1.99
N ASP A 557 8.15 16.81 -2.96
CA ASP A 557 7.13 17.00 -3.98
C ASP A 557 5.77 16.39 -3.58
N TYR A 558 4.73 16.70 -4.35
CA TYR A 558 3.32 16.40 -4.04
C TYR A 558 3.01 14.91 -3.81
N ASN A 559 3.90 14.03 -4.30
CA ASN A 559 3.73 12.58 -4.28
C ASN A 559 4.38 11.89 -3.06
N LEU A 560 4.91 12.67 -2.11
CA LEU A 560 5.25 12.21 -0.75
C LEU A 560 4.12 12.44 0.26
N TYR A 561 2.96 12.92 -0.21
CA TYR A 561 1.66 12.87 0.47
C TYR A 561 1.58 13.51 1.86
N GLY A 562 1.89 14.81 1.97
CA GLY A 562 1.47 15.62 3.12
C GLY A 562 -0.05 15.88 3.13
N TRP A 563 -0.84 14.88 3.54
CA TRP A 563 -2.31 14.91 3.52
C TRP A 563 -2.98 15.42 4.79
N ASN A 564 -2.24 15.38 5.90
CA ASN A 564 -2.69 15.72 7.23
C ASN A 564 -1.52 16.33 8.02
N ASN A 565 -1.83 16.99 9.13
CA ASN A 565 -0.87 17.74 9.94
C ASN A 565 0.23 16.83 10.52
N ARG A 566 -0.10 15.59 10.90
CA ARG A 566 0.89 14.63 11.38
C ARG A 566 1.86 14.19 10.29
N ALA A 567 1.37 13.95 9.07
CA ALA A 567 2.23 13.61 7.94
C ALA A 567 3.17 14.78 7.59
N ILE A 568 2.67 16.01 7.66
CA ILE A 568 3.48 17.22 7.44
C ILE A 568 4.57 17.35 8.53
N LYS A 569 4.20 17.16 9.80
CA LYS A 569 5.16 17.14 10.91
C LYS A 569 6.24 16.07 10.73
N GLU A 570 5.83 14.86 10.33
CA GLU A 570 6.76 13.76 10.06
C GLU A 570 7.72 14.12 8.91
N LEU A 571 7.25 14.74 7.82
CA LEU A 571 8.14 15.24 6.75
C LEU A 571 9.19 16.22 7.30
N SER A 572 8.78 17.16 8.15
CA SER A 572 9.66 18.14 8.79
C SER A 572 10.72 17.47 9.68
N GLU A 573 10.32 16.53 10.53
CA GLU A 573 11.25 15.77 11.39
C GLU A 573 12.21 14.87 10.60
N LEU A 574 11.78 14.39 9.42
CA LEU A 574 12.64 13.68 8.48
C LEU A 574 13.66 14.58 7.76
N GLY A 575 13.61 15.90 7.98
CA GLY A 575 14.55 16.88 7.44
C GLY A 575 14.11 17.46 6.09
N ILE A 576 12.79 17.51 5.83
CA ILE A 576 12.23 18.30 4.74
C ILE A 576 12.05 19.75 5.20
N ASP A 577 12.67 20.69 4.48
CA ASP A 577 12.61 22.13 4.79
C ASP A 577 11.34 22.79 4.25
N GLN A 578 10.83 22.30 3.11
CA GLN A 578 9.53 22.71 2.56
C GLN A 578 8.84 21.54 1.84
N TYR A 579 7.52 21.45 1.95
CA TYR A 579 6.75 20.42 1.24
C TYR A 579 5.87 21.02 0.15
N THR A 580 5.55 20.21 -0.87
CA THR A 580 4.51 20.52 -1.85
C THR A 580 3.22 19.82 -1.45
N SER A 581 2.12 20.57 -1.35
CA SER A 581 0.82 20.02 -0.99
C SER A 581 0.34 19.01 -2.03
N SER A 582 -0.36 17.98 -1.57
CA SER A 582 -0.86 16.95 -2.50
C SER A 582 -1.89 17.53 -3.47
N VAL A 583 -1.77 17.17 -4.75
CA VAL A 583 -2.66 17.66 -5.83
C VAL A 583 -4.06 17.02 -5.81
N GLU A 584 -4.31 16.08 -4.88
CA GLU A 584 -5.62 15.46 -4.65
C GLU A 584 -6.45 16.17 -3.58
N LEU A 585 -5.85 17.05 -2.77
CA LEU A 585 -6.57 17.86 -1.78
C LEU A 585 -7.28 19.04 -2.44
N ASN A 586 -8.50 19.34 -1.98
CA ASN A 586 -9.24 20.52 -2.38
C ASN A 586 -8.97 21.72 -1.45
N PHE A 587 -9.49 22.89 -1.83
CA PHE A 587 -9.34 24.14 -1.07
C PHE A 587 -9.74 24.00 0.41
N ARG A 588 -10.87 23.35 0.73
CA ARG A 588 -11.32 23.17 2.12
C ARG A 588 -10.38 22.28 2.90
N GLU A 589 -9.99 21.15 2.31
CA GLU A 589 -9.05 20.20 2.93
C GLU A 589 -7.67 20.84 3.13
N LEU A 590 -7.20 21.66 2.18
CA LEU A 590 -5.96 22.43 2.33
C LEU A 590 -6.07 23.47 3.44
N SER A 591 -7.23 24.09 3.64
CA SER A 591 -7.45 25.08 4.70
C SER A 591 -7.53 24.49 6.12
N GLU A 592 -7.65 23.17 6.24
CA GLU A 592 -7.61 22.45 7.52
C GLU A 592 -6.17 22.16 7.98
N LEU A 593 -5.18 22.32 7.09
CA LEU A 593 -3.78 22.11 7.41
C LEU A 593 -3.21 23.32 8.16
N SER A 594 -2.40 23.06 9.18
CA SER A 594 -1.86 24.07 10.10
C SER A 594 -0.75 24.94 9.48
N THR A 595 -0.12 24.45 8.41
CA THR A 595 0.97 25.14 7.71
C THR A 595 0.72 25.13 6.21
N GLY A 596 0.98 26.24 5.52
CA GLY A 596 0.78 26.33 4.08
C GLY A 596 1.97 25.76 3.29
N GLY A 597 1.81 24.60 2.63
CA GLY A 597 2.82 24.06 1.72
C GLY A 597 2.89 24.80 0.37
N ASN A 598 3.82 24.38 -0.49
CA ASN A 598 3.88 24.83 -1.89
C ASN A 598 2.68 24.31 -2.68
N LEU A 599 2.12 25.13 -3.57
CA LEU A 599 0.97 24.78 -4.42
C LEU A 599 1.35 24.78 -5.90
N ILE A 600 1.02 23.70 -6.62
CA ILE A 600 1.13 23.67 -8.08
C ILE A 600 -0.09 24.39 -8.68
N VAL A 601 0.15 25.57 -9.26
CA VAL A 601 -0.91 26.42 -9.84
C VAL A 601 -1.00 26.29 -11.35
N TYR A 602 0.06 25.82 -12.00
CA TYR A 602 0.13 25.56 -13.43
C TYR A 602 0.90 24.28 -13.77
N GLY A 603 0.46 23.57 -14.81
CA GLY A 603 1.30 22.58 -15.52
C GLY A 603 0.57 21.28 -15.85
N TYR A 604 1.16 20.49 -16.76
CA TYR A 604 0.68 19.16 -17.07
C TYR A 604 1.00 18.20 -15.92
N GLN A 605 -0.01 17.85 -15.12
CA GLN A 605 0.16 16.98 -13.97
C GLN A 605 0.56 15.55 -14.40
N PRO A 606 1.66 14.97 -13.89
CA PRO A 606 1.92 13.55 -14.03
C PRO A 606 0.78 12.74 -13.41
N VAL A 607 0.20 11.83 -14.19
CA VAL A 607 -0.93 10.98 -13.77
C VAL A 607 -0.55 9.51 -13.59
N MET A 608 0.54 9.04 -14.20
CA MET A 608 1.13 7.72 -13.93
C MET A 608 2.65 7.75 -14.11
N ILE A 609 3.36 7.07 -13.21
CA ILE A 609 4.78 6.73 -13.36
C ILE A 609 4.88 5.22 -13.59
N THR A 610 5.46 4.76 -14.71
CA THR A 610 5.35 3.35 -15.13
C THR A 610 6.70 2.73 -15.47
N ALA A 611 6.93 1.49 -15.03
CA ALA A 611 8.10 0.71 -15.42
C ALA A 611 7.99 0.25 -16.88
N ASN A 612 6.80 -0.20 -17.32
CA ASN A 612 6.54 -0.54 -18.72
C ASN A 612 6.61 0.70 -19.62
N CYS A 613 7.34 0.55 -20.74
CA CYS A 613 7.52 1.60 -21.75
C CYS A 613 6.56 1.42 -22.91
N ILE A 614 5.63 2.36 -23.09
CA ILE A 614 4.65 2.33 -24.18
C ILE A 614 5.38 2.41 -25.53
N ARG A 615 6.37 3.31 -25.66
CA ARG A 615 7.22 3.42 -26.86
C ARG A 615 7.83 2.07 -27.25
N ARG A 616 8.49 1.40 -26.30
CA ARG A 616 9.08 0.06 -26.51
C ARG A 616 8.04 -0.98 -26.92
N THR A 617 6.86 -0.92 -26.31
CA THR A 617 5.78 -1.89 -26.52
C THR A 617 5.17 -1.77 -27.92
N THR A 618 5.04 -0.55 -28.44
CA THR A 618 4.34 -0.26 -29.70
C THR A 618 5.28 -0.05 -30.89
N GLU A 619 6.38 0.68 -30.72
CA GLU A 619 7.26 1.12 -31.81
C GLU A 619 8.72 0.69 -31.65
N GLY A 620 9.07 0.03 -30.53
CA GLY A 620 10.44 -0.41 -30.24
C GLY A 620 11.23 0.57 -29.35
N CYS A 621 12.32 0.07 -28.75
CA CYS A 621 13.15 0.87 -27.85
C CYS A 621 14.09 1.77 -28.64
N LEU A 622 14.07 3.08 -28.38
CA LEU A 622 14.99 4.04 -29.00
C LEU A 622 16.31 4.21 -28.25
N GLY A 623 16.39 3.77 -26.99
CA GLY A 623 17.55 4.03 -26.12
C GLY A 623 17.73 5.50 -25.70
N LYS A 624 16.83 6.39 -26.13
CA LYS A 624 16.82 7.82 -25.81
C LYS A 624 15.42 8.32 -25.48
N ASP A 625 15.34 9.44 -24.78
CA ASP A 625 14.09 10.09 -24.40
C ASP A 625 13.29 10.49 -25.64
N SER A 626 11.98 10.28 -25.59
CA SER A 626 11.04 10.68 -26.64
C SER A 626 9.65 10.93 -26.06
N MET A 627 8.84 11.65 -26.83
CA MET A 627 7.44 11.90 -26.52
C MET A 627 6.56 11.14 -27.51
N LEU A 628 5.46 10.58 -27.03
CA LEU A 628 4.35 10.08 -27.85
C LEU A 628 3.02 10.45 -27.19
N TYR A 629 1.92 10.29 -27.92
CA TYR A 629 0.58 10.53 -27.39
C TYR A 629 -0.27 9.26 -27.42
N ILE A 630 -1.00 9.03 -26.33
CA ILE A 630 -2.07 8.05 -26.27
C ILE A 630 -3.42 8.76 -26.20
N THR A 631 -4.40 8.29 -26.97
CA THR A 631 -5.76 8.84 -26.97
C THR A 631 -6.72 7.83 -26.34
N ASP A 632 -7.55 8.29 -25.40
CA ASP A 632 -8.61 7.47 -24.82
C ASP A 632 -9.85 7.36 -25.74
N ARG A 633 -10.88 6.65 -25.28
CA ARG A 633 -12.16 6.48 -26.00
C ARG A 633 -13.00 7.76 -26.10
N PHE A 634 -12.71 8.78 -25.30
CA PHE A 634 -13.40 10.06 -25.28
C PHE A 634 -12.68 11.12 -26.13
N GLY A 635 -11.52 10.77 -26.71
CA GLY A 635 -10.72 11.66 -27.53
C GLY A 635 -9.70 12.48 -26.74
N ASN A 636 -9.57 12.27 -25.42
CA ASN A 636 -8.54 12.94 -24.62
C ASN A 636 -7.16 12.41 -25.00
N LYS A 637 -6.22 13.32 -25.28
CA LYS A 637 -4.85 13.00 -25.67
C LYS A 637 -3.91 13.17 -24.48
N PHE A 638 -3.29 12.09 -24.03
CA PHE A 638 -2.34 12.07 -22.93
C PHE A 638 -0.90 11.99 -23.49
N PRO A 639 -0.04 12.97 -23.15
CA PRO A 639 1.38 12.93 -23.46
C PRO A 639 2.07 11.83 -22.65
N VAL A 640 2.98 11.10 -23.27
CA VAL A 640 3.77 10.03 -22.64
C VAL A 640 5.25 10.25 -22.97
N LYS A 641 6.03 10.52 -21.93
CA LYS A 641 7.48 10.70 -22.03
C LYS A 641 8.20 9.49 -21.46
N ASN A 642 9.12 8.89 -22.23
CA ASN A 642 10.03 7.89 -21.69
C ASN A 642 11.31 8.57 -21.17
N TYR A 643 11.75 8.17 -19.97
CA TYR A 643 13.01 8.59 -19.36
C TYR A 643 13.99 7.42 -19.45
N CYS A 644 14.72 7.32 -20.56
CA CYS A 644 15.62 6.20 -20.88
C CYS A 644 16.83 6.12 -19.94
N LYS A 645 17.23 7.25 -19.37
CA LYS A 645 18.27 7.34 -18.32
C LYS A 645 17.96 6.44 -17.12
N TYR A 646 16.68 6.20 -16.81
CA TYR A 646 16.23 5.36 -15.68
C TYR A 646 15.33 4.20 -16.07
N CYS A 647 14.88 4.14 -17.32
CA CYS A 647 13.97 3.11 -17.85
C CYS A 647 12.56 3.12 -17.21
N TYR A 648 12.01 4.32 -16.92
CA TYR A 648 10.60 4.51 -16.59
C TYR A 648 9.91 5.49 -17.57
N ASN A 649 8.60 5.65 -17.45
CA ASN A 649 7.80 6.55 -18.27
C ASN A 649 6.90 7.39 -17.39
N ILE A 650 6.57 8.60 -17.85
CA ILE A 650 5.58 9.46 -17.24
C ILE A 650 4.46 9.66 -18.24
N ILE A 651 3.24 9.37 -17.81
CA ILE A 651 2.02 9.77 -18.52
C ILE A 651 1.53 11.05 -17.85
N TYR A 652 1.39 12.10 -18.65
CA TYR A 652 0.89 13.40 -18.24
C TYR A 652 -0.62 13.50 -18.49
N ASN A 653 -1.31 14.33 -17.71
CA ASN A 653 -2.72 14.61 -17.95
C ASN A 653 -2.94 15.21 -19.34
N SER A 654 -4.15 15.09 -19.88
CA SER A 654 -4.46 15.62 -21.22
C SER A 654 -4.56 17.14 -21.29
N ALA A 655 -4.76 17.80 -20.16
CA ALA A 655 -4.85 19.25 -20.02
C ALA A 655 -4.06 19.70 -18.78
N PRO A 656 -3.40 20.87 -18.82
CA PRO A 656 -2.68 21.40 -17.68
C PRO A 656 -3.65 21.86 -16.59
N ILE A 657 -3.17 21.82 -15.35
CA ILE A 657 -3.77 22.56 -14.25
C ILE A 657 -3.63 24.05 -14.55
N VAL A 658 -4.70 24.82 -14.38
CA VAL A 658 -4.68 26.28 -14.44
C VAL A 658 -5.54 26.84 -13.31
N LEU A 659 -4.90 27.49 -12.34
CA LEU A 659 -5.55 28.08 -11.16
C LEU A 659 -5.49 29.62 -11.15
N LEU A 660 -5.30 30.27 -12.31
CA LEU A 660 -5.24 31.74 -12.44
C LEU A 660 -6.40 32.46 -11.75
N ASN A 661 -7.64 32.01 -11.95
CA ASN A 661 -8.82 32.62 -11.36
C ASN A 661 -9.18 32.09 -9.96
N GLN A 662 -8.26 31.35 -9.30
CA GLN A 662 -8.38 30.92 -7.89
C GLN A 662 -7.52 31.78 -6.97
N LYS A 663 -6.96 32.89 -7.47
CA LYS A 663 -6.02 33.73 -6.74
C LYS A 663 -6.43 34.06 -5.30
N ASN A 664 -7.68 34.48 -5.07
CA ASN A 664 -8.14 34.86 -3.73
C ASN A 664 -8.15 33.67 -2.77
N GLU A 665 -8.58 32.50 -3.25
CA GLU A 665 -8.59 31.27 -2.47
C GLU A 665 -7.15 30.81 -2.18
N ILE A 666 -6.27 30.85 -3.18
CA ILE A 666 -4.85 30.55 -3.01
C ILE A 666 -4.21 31.50 -1.99
N ARG A 667 -4.50 32.81 -2.05
CA ARG A 667 -4.01 33.79 -1.06
C ARG A 667 -4.49 33.47 0.35
N SER A 668 -5.75 33.04 0.52
CA SER A 668 -6.29 32.68 1.84
C SER A 668 -5.70 31.39 2.43
N LEU A 669 -5.06 30.54 1.62
CA LEU A 669 -4.35 29.36 2.11
C LEU A 669 -2.96 29.68 2.65
N GLU A 670 -2.48 30.93 2.48
CA GLU A 670 -1.14 31.37 2.89
C GLU A 670 -0.03 30.35 2.52
N PRO A 671 0.07 29.93 1.23
CA PRO A 671 1.04 28.92 0.83
C PRO A 671 2.48 29.41 1.00
N SER A 672 3.42 28.50 1.23
CA SER A 672 4.87 28.83 1.21
C SER A 672 5.31 29.31 -0.18
N GLY A 673 4.67 28.81 -1.24
CA GLY A 673 4.98 29.15 -2.61
C GLY A 673 3.92 28.70 -3.61
N ILE A 674 3.89 29.35 -4.76
CA ILE A 674 3.12 28.92 -5.94
C ILE A 674 4.09 28.46 -7.02
N ARG A 675 3.86 27.27 -7.57
CA ARG A 675 4.75 26.66 -8.56
C ARG A 675 4.08 26.46 -9.90
N LEU A 676 4.78 26.88 -10.96
CA LEU A 676 4.42 26.62 -12.35
C LEU A 676 5.34 25.52 -12.90
N ASN A 677 4.75 24.39 -13.30
CA ASN A 677 5.50 23.25 -13.82
C ASN A 677 5.46 23.24 -15.36
N PHE A 678 6.57 23.63 -15.99
CA PHE A 678 6.74 23.56 -17.44
C PHE A 678 7.40 22.24 -17.85
N THR A 679 6.84 21.63 -18.89
CA THR A 679 7.22 20.32 -19.44
C THR A 679 7.10 20.30 -20.96
N LEU A 680 5.88 20.50 -21.49
CA LEU A 680 5.55 20.38 -22.91
C LEU A 680 5.56 21.72 -23.65
N GLU A 681 5.45 22.79 -22.87
CA GLU A 681 5.27 24.15 -23.34
C GLU A 681 6.53 24.62 -24.08
N LYS A 682 6.31 25.22 -25.26
CA LYS A 682 7.37 25.88 -26.02
C LYS A 682 7.66 27.27 -25.43
N GLU A 683 8.77 27.86 -25.86
CA GLU A 683 9.24 29.19 -25.42
C GLU A 683 8.13 30.25 -25.39
N ARG A 684 7.40 30.42 -26.50
CA ARG A 684 6.30 31.39 -26.60
C ARG A 684 5.13 31.11 -25.65
N GLU A 685 4.78 29.83 -25.48
CA GLU A 685 3.68 29.43 -24.60
C GLU A 685 4.07 29.71 -23.15
N MET A 686 5.26 29.27 -22.74
CA MET A 686 5.82 29.55 -21.41
C MET A 686 5.86 31.04 -21.12
N GLU A 687 6.30 31.88 -22.05
CA GLU A 687 6.33 33.33 -21.86
C GLU A 687 4.94 33.94 -21.62
N GLN A 688 3.94 33.53 -22.41
CA GLN A 688 2.56 33.99 -22.23
C GLN A 688 1.98 33.57 -20.88
N ILE A 689 2.27 32.34 -20.44
CA ILE A 689 1.83 31.82 -19.15
C ILE A 689 2.51 32.58 -18.01
N LEU A 690 3.83 32.75 -18.07
CA LEU A 690 4.59 33.50 -17.06
C LEU A 690 4.06 34.93 -16.90
N GLU A 691 3.83 35.62 -18.02
CA GLU A 691 3.27 36.97 -18.00
C GLU A 691 1.86 36.99 -17.40
N SER A 692 1.04 35.99 -17.70
CA SER A 692 -0.29 35.84 -17.11
C SER A 692 -0.25 35.68 -15.59
N TYR A 693 0.58 34.76 -15.08
CA TYR A 693 0.69 34.52 -13.65
C TYR A 693 1.35 35.68 -12.90
N LYS A 694 2.33 36.37 -13.51
CA LYS A 694 2.92 37.59 -12.97
C LYS A 694 1.85 38.69 -12.80
N ASN A 695 1.10 38.98 -13.88
CA ASN A 695 0.05 40.00 -13.86
C ASN A 695 -1.01 39.70 -12.78
N VAL A 696 -1.42 38.44 -12.64
CA VAL A 696 -2.42 38.03 -11.65
C VAL A 696 -1.85 38.02 -10.24
N PHE A 697 -0.81 37.24 -9.96
CA PHE A 697 -0.38 36.97 -8.59
C PHE A 697 0.49 38.06 -7.98
N LEU A 698 1.25 38.80 -8.81
CA LEU A 698 2.17 39.84 -8.35
C LEU A 698 1.62 41.25 -8.58
N GLU A 699 0.96 41.51 -9.70
CA GLU A 699 0.50 42.87 -10.06
C GLU A 699 -0.99 43.12 -9.79
N ASP A 700 -1.74 42.12 -9.31
CA ASP A 700 -3.16 42.21 -8.99
C ASP A 700 -4.07 42.64 -10.16
N LYS A 701 -3.69 42.26 -11.37
CA LYS A 701 -4.48 42.51 -12.57
C LYS A 701 -5.47 41.37 -12.82
N GLU A 702 -6.66 41.74 -13.28
CA GLU A 702 -7.59 40.79 -13.87
C GLU A 702 -7.21 40.53 -15.33
N ILE A 703 -6.96 39.27 -15.65
CA ILE A 703 -6.67 38.82 -17.02
C ILE A 703 -7.68 37.74 -17.42
N PRO A 704 -8.03 37.64 -18.72
CA PRO A 704 -8.84 36.54 -19.21
C PRO A 704 -8.13 35.20 -19.03
N MET A 705 -8.91 34.13 -18.90
CA MET A 705 -8.36 32.77 -18.89
C MET A 705 -7.68 32.47 -20.23
N PRO A 706 -6.60 31.66 -20.23
CA PRO A 706 -5.91 31.30 -21.47
C PRO A 706 -6.84 30.51 -22.38
N ASP A 707 -6.75 30.78 -23.69
CA ASP A 707 -7.50 30.08 -24.74
C ASP A 707 -6.88 28.71 -25.04
N ILE A 708 -6.87 27.84 -24.02
CA ILE A 708 -6.39 26.46 -24.07
C ILE A 708 -7.39 25.56 -23.34
N SER A 709 -7.36 24.25 -23.64
CA SER A 709 -8.01 23.27 -22.77
C SER A 709 -7.26 23.21 -21.44
N PHE A 710 -7.96 23.32 -20.30
CA PHE A 710 -7.36 23.24 -18.97
C PHE A 710 -8.27 22.52 -17.97
N THR A 711 -7.70 22.12 -16.83
CA THR A 711 -8.42 21.62 -15.67
C THR A 711 -8.09 22.44 -14.43
N ARG A 712 -8.94 22.40 -13.41
CA ARG A 712 -8.63 22.92 -12.06
C ARG A 712 -8.07 21.83 -11.13
N GLY A 713 -7.77 20.65 -11.69
CA GLY A 713 -7.41 19.46 -10.90
C GLY A 713 -8.47 19.17 -9.84
N HIS A 714 -8.02 18.86 -8.62
CA HIS A 714 -8.90 18.60 -7.48
C HIS A 714 -9.15 19.81 -6.59
N PHE A 715 -8.53 20.96 -6.86
CA PHE A 715 -8.61 22.15 -6.01
C PHE A 715 -10.04 22.55 -5.63
N LYS A 716 -11.02 22.30 -6.50
CA LYS A 716 -12.45 22.62 -6.26
C LYS A 716 -13.33 21.45 -5.81
N ARG A 717 -12.97 20.22 -6.14
CA ARG A 717 -13.88 19.06 -6.03
C ARG A 717 -13.38 17.99 -5.06
N GLY A 718 -12.07 17.94 -4.81
CA GLY A 718 -11.43 16.91 -4.01
C GLY A 718 -11.52 15.54 -4.67
N VAL A 719 -11.00 14.55 -3.94
CA VAL A 719 -11.16 13.15 -4.28
C VAL A 719 -12.01 12.44 -3.24
N LYS A 720 -12.67 11.37 -3.70
CA LYS A 720 -13.29 10.38 -2.83
C LYS A 720 -12.24 9.51 -2.17
#